data_AF-A0A423JMK4-F1
#
_entry.id   AF-A0A423JMK4-F1
#
_cell.length_a   1.000
_cell.length_b   1.000
_cell.length_c   1.000
_cell.angle_alpha   90.00
_cell.angle_beta   90.00
_cell.angle_gamma   90.00
#
_symmetry.space_group_name_H-M   'P 1'
#
loop_
_entity.id
_entity.type
_entity.pdbx_description
1 polymer ?
#
loop_
_entity_poly.entity_id
_entity_poly.type
_entity_poly.pdbx_seq_one_letter_code
_entity_poly.pdbx_strand_id
1 'polypeptide(L)'
;MTDSSNQNPTAPAVAPMMKFQYPIRKADGKQFKDAEEVYKAIENEKSGHYLLGSNKFWHGGIHISDLSAPQSVLHESVRCMADGEVVAYRLNKDYLTSTFGEGVGAKSLKYTNSFCLVRHEYKSPPNPEEGTNKGKQNTLTFYSLYMHLLPFERYPLAPEELPNQKIKMLAGGFTARSDAKGEPGCHTYGAIAAGTEFEILDKKGTDEVYAKGKILKGSVIGRSVGQEVWFAYKKNGEVYPRTSGSGASWSEILPSQRGRPNYWQGKVKATVGPQALPLFSAPTSPANGQNAGTPMGSMALIVSSVVEFDSEKVVNLNVAGSLRRMAECTLISGGLGGIGNVPPTFWACVENELPKPTMQWETVTPADVAFDEVTLTSTGIKAGDPIGYLGLMENVTGESGEVTRKYQVHIEIFTADTKVEDFLQNLAGLKIGRQFLHLAAGTVLTNKAPQTGTVQLLKEHIVELGKVPIFKNPVEWYEPKVDEDGQSKTGLIKKADAQIITQHDWEKLGFRVVKEASANVDGFLDPDEMPDFFKDLYKDLDRLGNHDGKVTPEDLPEALKNVEMRDHWSKLIAYHPTEWKDKSEEPKWSRLAQILEDAPKMLKHEKARIDKLVFWKDLSGKAEVPADGMVWHFHPIQFIESIKSEEKFKFTLDMMKRIYPLVGSSKYPDLQEIADELNAHIDFYKLDTPLRRSHYFAQVMQETGPSLSVEEAFIWKASSLITTFTYFANNPSAAHAHGYQTTKPIKADGTSVTHADCVAVANGAYGGRVQLGNGDYASGDGWKYRGRGLKQLTGRANYRSFTTWYRSHSSEWPGDDQDFEASPDLLVQLKYAVRSAGFFWVFNELHLKADAGATDAVVDSITDIVNSGTHSRADRKANFRNIWSEGYLK
;
A
#
# COMPACT_ATOMS: atom_id res chain seq x y z
N MET A 1 -29.27 -43.59 1.52
CA MET A 1 -29.49 -42.61 2.60
C MET A 1 -28.13 -42.24 3.12
N THR A 2 -27.56 -41.16 2.62
CA THR A 2 -26.23 -40.65 2.99
C THR A 2 -26.44 -39.33 3.71
N ASP A 3 -25.99 -39.31 4.94
CA ASP A 3 -26.19 -38.29 5.96
C ASP A 3 -25.52 -36.96 5.55
N SER A 4 -26.28 -35.88 5.65
CA SER A 4 -25.95 -34.53 5.17
C SER A 4 -25.75 -33.57 6.35
N SER A 5 -24.79 -33.84 7.23
CA SER A 5 -24.59 -33.04 8.45
C SER A 5 -23.13 -32.79 8.83
N ASN A 6 -22.26 -32.48 7.88
CA ASN A 6 -20.92 -31.96 8.17
C ASN A 6 -20.62 -30.70 7.35
N GLN A 7 -21.34 -29.62 7.68
CA GLN A 7 -20.90 -28.26 7.38
C GLN A 7 -20.58 -27.59 8.71
N ASN A 8 -19.28 -27.48 9.03
CA ASN A 8 -18.81 -26.57 10.06
C ASN A 8 -19.32 -25.15 9.71
N PRO A 9 -19.94 -24.41 10.64
CA PRO A 9 -20.28 -23.02 10.39
C PRO A 9 -18.99 -22.25 10.14
N THR A 10 -18.82 -21.76 8.92
CA THR A 10 -17.81 -20.76 8.58
C THR A 10 -17.99 -19.59 9.54
N ALA A 11 -16.93 -19.26 10.30
CA ALA A 11 -16.90 -18.06 11.11
C ALA A 11 -17.31 -16.87 10.25
N PRO A 12 -18.18 -15.96 10.73
CA PRO A 12 -18.63 -14.82 9.95
C PRO A 12 -17.41 -14.05 9.45
N ALA A 13 -17.32 -13.87 8.13
CA ALA A 13 -16.24 -13.11 7.51
C ALA A 13 -16.23 -11.70 8.12
N VAL A 14 -15.13 -11.34 8.80
CA VAL A 14 -14.91 -9.98 9.29
C VAL A 14 -14.94 -9.07 8.07
N ALA A 15 -15.85 -8.08 8.06
CA ALA A 15 -15.93 -7.12 6.96
C ALA A 15 -14.55 -6.45 6.78
N PRO A 16 -14.04 -6.32 5.54
CA PRO A 16 -12.73 -5.73 5.31
C PRO A 16 -12.73 -4.28 5.83
N MET A 17 -11.70 -3.93 6.61
CA MET A 17 -11.53 -2.56 7.08
C MET A 17 -11.29 -1.62 5.91
N MET A 18 -11.85 -0.40 5.99
CA MET A 18 -11.61 0.67 5.02
C MET A 18 -10.11 0.95 4.91
N LYS A 19 -9.61 0.96 3.67
CA LYS A 19 -8.22 1.28 3.38
C LYS A 19 -8.02 2.79 3.25
N PHE A 20 -6.81 3.24 3.57
CA PHE A 20 -6.39 4.63 3.47
C PHE A 20 -5.04 4.74 2.75
N GLN A 21 -4.88 5.77 1.92
CA GLN A 21 -3.63 6.12 1.24
C GLN A 21 -3.48 7.64 1.15
N TYR A 22 -2.24 8.13 1.07
CA TYR A 22 -2.00 9.53 0.75
C TYR A 22 -2.43 9.84 -0.70
N PRO A 23 -2.93 11.08 -0.97
CA PRO A 23 -3.49 11.45 -2.26
C PRO A 23 -2.46 11.55 -3.39
N ILE A 24 -1.16 11.53 -3.06
CA ILE A 24 -0.06 11.56 -4.01
C ILE A 24 0.96 10.47 -3.69
N ARG A 25 1.75 10.11 -4.71
CA ARG A 25 2.85 9.16 -4.60
C ARG A 25 4.18 9.82 -4.89
N LYS A 26 5.27 9.18 -4.47
CA LYS A 26 6.63 9.56 -4.86
C LYS A 26 6.82 9.37 -6.38
N ALA A 27 7.84 9.99 -6.94
CA ALA A 27 8.15 9.90 -8.37
C ALA A 27 8.44 8.46 -8.87
N ASP A 28 8.78 7.53 -7.97
CA ASP A 28 8.97 6.11 -8.28
C ASP A 28 7.67 5.28 -8.19
N GLY A 29 6.52 5.94 -7.98
CA GLY A 29 5.20 5.33 -7.89
C GLY A 29 4.89 4.66 -6.55
N LYS A 30 5.74 4.82 -5.53
CA LYS A 30 5.50 4.30 -4.18
C LYS A 30 4.72 5.29 -3.31
N GLN A 31 3.98 4.75 -2.34
CA GLN A 31 3.34 5.53 -1.30
C GLN A 31 4.38 6.17 -0.36
N PHE A 32 4.00 7.31 0.24
CA PHE A 32 4.73 7.89 1.36
C PHE A 32 4.59 6.99 2.59
N LYS A 33 5.66 6.89 3.37
CA LYS A 33 5.71 6.00 4.54
C LYS A 33 4.80 6.50 5.66
N ASP A 34 4.87 7.80 5.93
CA ASP A 34 4.22 8.48 7.05
C ASP A 34 3.92 9.94 6.66
N ALA A 35 3.14 10.64 7.50
CA ALA A 35 2.78 12.04 7.25
C ALA A 35 4.00 12.97 7.16
N GLU A 36 5.08 12.65 7.89
CA GLU A 36 6.30 13.46 7.90
C GLU A 36 6.98 13.50 6.52
N GLU A 37 7.04 12.37 5.81
CA GLU A 37 7.54 12.40 4.43
C GLU A 37 6.64 13.24 3.50
N VAL A 38 5.32 13.28 3.75
CA VAL A 38 4.40 14.11 2.96
C VAL A 38 4.57 15.59 3.29
N TYR A 39 4.63 15.94 4.58
CA TYR A 39 4.88 17.32 5.04
C TYR A 39 6.17 17.86 4.46
N LYS A 40 7.24 17.08 4.45
CA LYS A 40 8.50 17.45 3.83
C LYS A 40 8.39 17.67 2.31
N ALA A 41 7.51 16.94 1.62
CA ALA A 41 7.28 17.15 0.20
C ALA A 41 6.52 18.47 -0.05
N ILE A 42 5.56 18.83 0.83
CA ILE A 42 4.73 20.03 0.70
C ILE A 42 5.28 21.27 1.43
N GLU A 43 6.37 21.17 2.19
CA GLU A 43 6.94 22.27 2.99
C GLU A 43 7.37 23.49 2.18
N ASN A 44 7.58 23.32 0.87
CA ASN A 44 7.99 24.38 -0.04
C ASN A 44 6.81 25.07 -0.73
N GLU A 45 5.58 24.59 -0.52
CA GLU A 45 4.39 25.27 -1.00
C GLU A 45 4.33 26.68 -0.41
N LYS A 46 4.01 27.67 -1.25
CA LYS A 46 4.00 29.09 -0.83
C LYS A 46 2.62 29.56 -0.41
N SER A 47 1.57 28.81 -0.73
CA SER A 47 0.17 29.19 -0.52
C SER A 47 -0.74 27.97 -0.57
N GLY A 48 -2.00 28.15 -0.16
CA GLY A 48 -2.99 27.06 -0.11
C GLY A 48 -2.76 26.11 1.05
N HIS A 49 -2.35 26.64 2.20
CA HIS A 49 -2.19 25.88 3.43
C HIS A 49 -3.52 25.79 4.18
N TYR A 50 -3.78 24.64 4.79
CA TYR A 50 -4.78 24.56 5.84
C TYR A 50 -4.28 25.38 7.04
N LEU A 51 -5.05 26.22 7.72
CA LEU A 51 -6.49 26.45 7.66
C LEU A 51 -6.81 27.90 7.21
N LEU A 52 -5.79 28.67 6.82
CA LEU A 52 -5.90 30.11 6.57
C LEU A 52 -5.54 30.44 5.12
N GLY A 53 -6.52 30.94 4.38
CA GLY A 53 -6.39 31.40 3.00
C GLY A 53 -6.13 32.90 2.91
N SER A 54 -6.01 33.39 1.67
CA SER A 54 -5.85 34.82 1.37
C SER A 54 -6.91 35.67 2.06
N ASN A 55 -6.52 36.87 2.48
CA ASN A 55 -7.41 37.85 3.12
C ASN A 55 -8.14 37.33 4.38
N LYS A 56 -7.50 36.44 5.13
CA LYS A 56 -8.03 35.80 6.35
C LYS A 56 -9.31 34.98 6.10
N PHE A 57 -9.49 34.44 4.91
CA PHE A 57 -10.58 33.53 4.65
C PHE A 57 -10.27 32.13 5.19
N TRP A 58 -11.26 31.41 5.72
CA TRP A 58 -11.09 30.02 6.11
C TRP A 58 -10.78 29.15 4.89
N HIS A 59 -9.70 28.39 4.94
CA HIS A 59 -9.26 27.53 3.85
C HIS A 59 -9.35 26.06 4.28
N GLY A 60 -10.39 25.37 3.78
CA GLY A 60 -10.81 24.05 4.25
C GLY A 60 -9.93 22.88 3.84
N GLY A 61 -8.83 23.13 3.13
CA GLY A 61 -7.99 22.11 2.51
C GLY A 61 -6.53 22.49 2.36
N ILE A 62 -5.82 21.73 1.53
CA ILE A 62 -4.44 21.99 1.14
C ILE A 62 -4.30 22.02 -0.38
N HIS A 63 -3.34 22.78 -0.88
CA HIS A 63 -2.91 22.72 -2.26
C HIS A 63 -1.73 21.76 -2.39
N ILE A 64 -1.74 20.94 -3.44
CA ILE A 64 -0.58 20.18 -3.89
C ILE A 64 -0.29 20.60 -5.32
N SER A 65 0.95 21.00 -5.59
CA SER A 65 1.36 21.50 -6.90
C SER A 65 2.49 20.73 -7.55
N ASP A 66 2.81 21.12 -8.79
CA ASP A 66 4.04 20.78 -9.49
C ASP A 66 5.34 21.10 -8.77
N LEU A 67 5.32 21.93 -7.71
CA LEU A 67 6.48 22.16 -6.84
C LEU A 67 6.73 20.96 -5.91
N SER A 68 5.67 20.43 -5.31
CA SER A 68 5.75 19.35 -4.31
C SER A 68 5.53 17.96 -4.91
N ALA A 69 4.80 17.89 -6.02
CA ALA A 69 4.48 16.67 -6.73
C ALA A 69 4.53 16.86 -8.27
N PRO A 70 5.71 17.21 -8.85
CA PRO A 70 5.86 17.37 -10.30
C PRO A 70 5.46 16.12 -11.10
N GLN A 71 5.67 14.94 -10.54
CA GLN A 71 5.21 13.67 -11.10
C GLN A 71 3.69 13.65 -11.32
N SER A 72 2.92 14.40 -10.52
CA SER A 72 1.46 14.44 -10.57
C SER A 72 0.89 15.27 -11.73
N VAL A 73 1.75 15.95 -12.48
CA VAL A 73 1.38 16.62 -13.73
C VAL A 73 1.20 15.61 -14.86
N LEU A 74 1.96 14.50 -14.85
CA LEU A 74 2.08 13.64 -16.03
C LEU A 74 2.12 12.14 -15.72
N HIS A 75 2.88 11.72 -14.73
CA HIS A 75 3.29 10.32 -14.57
C HIS A 75 2.48 9.58 -13.50
N GLU A 76 2.19 10.24 -12.39
CA GLU A 76 1.40 9.69 -11.30
C GLU A 76 0.08 10.44 -11.21
N SER A 77 -1.04 9.75 -11.08
CA SER A 77 -2.30 10.43 -10.80
C SER A 77 -2.33 10.89 -9.35
N VAL A 78 -3.07 11.97 -9.06
CA VAL A 78 -3.69 12.16 -7.75
C VAL A 78 -4.63 10.96 -7.51
N ARG A 79 -4.69 10.45 -6.28
CA ARG A 79 -5.36 9.19 -5.94
C ARG A 79 -6.40 9.37 -4.85
N CYS A 80 -7.38 8.47 -4.87
CA CYS A 80 -8.43 8.41 -3.86
C CYS A 80 -7.82 8.06 -2.50
N MET A 81 -8.17 8.82 -1.47
CA MET A 81 -7.53 8.72 -0.15
C MET A 81 -8.09 7.58 0.70
N ALA A 82 -9.32 7.15 0.45
CA ALA A 82 -9.97 6.07 1.17
C ALA A 82 -10.97 5.32 0.29
N ASP A 83 -11.32 4.09 0.66
CA ASP A 83 -12.43 3.40 0.00
C ASP A 83 -13.72 4.19 0.16
N GLY A 84 -14.56 4.25 -0.88
CA GLY A 84 -15.77 5.05 -0.84
C GLY A 84 -16.54 5.02 -2.14
N GLU A 85 -17.31 6.08 -2.34
CA GLU A 85 -18.20 6.25 -3.48
C GLU A 85 -18.04 7.66 -4.04
N VAL A 86 -17.73 7.77 -5.33
CA VAL A 86 -17.83 9.06 -6.03
C VAL A 86 -19.31 9.42 -6.10
N VAL A 87 -19.68 10.53 -5.47
CA VAL A 87 -21.07 11.02 -5.38
C VAL A 87 -21.34 12.17 -6.34
N ALA A 88 -20.31 12.93 -6.70
CA ALA A 88 -20.40 13.98 -7.70
C ALA A 88 -19.04 14.23 -8.36
N TYR A 89 -19.06 14.70 -9.60
CA TYR A 89 -17.88 15.25 -10.26
C TYR A 89 -18.28 16.31 -11.29
N ARG A 90 -17.34 17.19 -11.64
CA ARG A 90 -17.42 18.07 -12.81
C ARG A 90 -16.18 17.83 -13.65
N LEU A 91 -16.34 17.67 -14.95
CA LEU A 91 -15.21 17.48 -15.87
C LEU A 91 -15.28 18.55 -16.95
N ASN A 92 -14.26 19.39 -17.03
CA ASN A 92 -14.15 20.34 -18.13
C ASN A 92 -13.67 19.62 -19.39
N LYS A 93 -14.20 20.05 -20.54
CA LYS A 93 -13.73 19.55 -21.85
C LYS A 93 -12.27 19.96 -22.08
N ASP A 94 -12.00 21.25 -21.93
CA ASP A 94 -10.67 21.85 -21.93
C ASP A 94 -10.59 22.95 -20.85
N TYR A 95 -9.45 23.61 -20.69
CA TYR A 95 -9.29 24.72 -19.76
C TYR A 95 -10.30 25.84 -20.02
N LEU A 96 -10.96 26.27 -18.95
CA LEU A 96 -11.76 27.48 -18.93
C LEU A 96 -10.85 28.70 -19.01
N THR A 97 -11.39 29.83 -19.48
CA THR A 97 -10.69 31.11 -19.52
C THR A 97 -11.44 32.18 -18.74
N SER A 98 -10.68 32.98 -17.99
CA SER A 98 -11.18 34.19 -17.33
C SER A 98 -10.42 35.40 -17.87
N THR A 99 -11.08 36.55 -17.93
CA THR A 99 -10.49 37.80 -18.45
C THR A 99 -10.15 38.73 -17.29
N PHE A 100 -8.91 39.20 -17.23
CA PHE A 100 -8.46 40.24 -16.32
C PHE A 100 -8.19 41.56 -17.06
N GLY A 101 -8.80 42.65 -16.61
CA GLY A 101 -8.74 43.95 -17.28
C GLY A 101 -9.68 44.08 -18.49
N GLU A 102 -9.54 45.17 -19.25
CA GLU A 102 -10.43 45.51 -20.38
C GLU A 102 -9.63 46.03 -21.59
N GLY A 103 -10.20 45.89 -22.79
CA GLY A 103 -9.60 46.38 -24.03
C GLY A 103 -8.33 45.64 -24.48
N VAL A 104 -7.44 46.34 -25.19
CA VAL A 104 -6.23 45.76 -25.84
C VAL A 104 -5.21 45.23 -24.82
N GLY A 105 -5.30 45.62 -23.54
CA GLY A 105 -4.43 45.15 -22.46
C GLY A 105 -5.00 44.01 -21.60
N ALA A 106 -6.20 43.50 -21.93
CA ALA A 106 -6.84 42.44 -21.17
C ALA A 106 -6.07 41.12 -21.28
N LYS A 107 -5.97 40.39 -20.17
CA LYS A 107 -5.27 39.10 -20.09
C LYS A 107 -6.29 37.97 -20.00
N SER A 108 -6.13 36.94 -20.83
CA SER A 108 -6.90 35.71 -20.77
C SER A 108 -6.14 34.69 -19.94
N LEU A 109 -6.71 34.25 -18.83
CA LEU A 109 -6.10 33.36 -17.85
C LEU A 109 -6.80 32.01 -17.87
N LYS A 110 -6.03 30.93 -18.00
CA LYS A 110 -6.52 29.55 -18.03
C LYS A 110 -6.69 29.00 -16.62
N TYR A 111 -7.78 28.28 -16.41
CA TYR A 111 -8.05 27.58 -15.16
C TYR A 111 -8.95 26.37 -15.41
N THR A 112 -9.10 25.53 -14.39
CA THR A 112 -10.05 24.40 -14.39
C THR A 112 -10.85 24.42 -13.09
N ASN A 113 -12.15 24.13 -13.20
CA ASN A 113 -13.01 23.89 -12.05
C ASN A 113 -13.51 22.43 -12.04
N SER A 114 -12.80 21.55 -12.75
CA SER A 114 -13.05 20.12 -12.70
C SER A 114 -12.80 19.61 -11.29
N PHE A 115 -13.71 18.77 -10.79
CA PHE A 115 -13.59 18.21 -9.46
C PHE A 115 -14.12 16.80 -9.36
N CYS A 116 -13.70 16.09 -8.32
CA CYS A 116 -14.28 14.83 -7.89
C CYS A 116 -14.59 14.91 -6.40
N LEU A 117 -15.81 14.52 -6.02
CA LEU A 117 -16.27 14.45 -4.63
C LEU A 117 -16.57 12.99 -4.29
N VAL A 118 -15.88 12.48 -3.27
CA VAL A 118 -16.01 11.10 -2.79
C VAL A 118 -16.59 11.11 -1.39
N ARG A 119 -17.63 10.31 -1.15
CA ARG A 119 -18.20 10.03 0.16
C ARG A 119 -17.60 8.74 0.71
N HIS A 120 -17.30 8.75 2.01
CA HIS A 120 -16.70 7.63 2.73
C HIS A 120 -17.53 7.33 3.98
N GLU A 121 -17.83 6.06 4.21
CA GLU A 121 -18.53 5.58 5.40
C GLU A 121 -17.57 4.75 6.26
N TYR A 122 -16.89 5.41 7.20
CA TYR A 122 -15.95 4.73 8.09
C TYR A 122 -16.66 4.03 9.24
N LYS A 123 -16.22 2.80 9.53
CA LYS A 123 -16.50 2.09 10.77
C LYS A 123 -15.19 1.51 11.30
N SER A 124 -14.87 1.79 12.56
CA SER A 124 -13.76 1.14 13.25
C SER A 124 -14.00 -0.38 13.36
N PRO A 125 -13.00 -1.20 13.74
CA PRO A 125 -13.30 -2.56 14.18
C PRO A 125 -14.29 -2.57 15.34
N PRO A 126 -15.10 -3.64 15.50
CA PRO A 126 -15.93 -3.83 16.68
C PRO A 126 -15.05 -3.97 17.92
N ASN A 127 -15.46 -3.37 19.03
CA ASN A 127 -14.74 -3.47 20.29
C ASN A 127 -14.69 -4.94 20.77
N PRO A 128 -13.50 -5.53 20.93
CA PRO A 128 -13.35 -6.92 21.32
C PRO A 128 -13.49 -7.14 22.84
N GLU A 129 -13.43 -6.08 23.65
CA GLU A 129 -13.50 -6.22 25.11
C GLU A 129 -14.91 -6.60 25.57
N GLU A 130 -14.99 -7.56 26.49
CA GLU A 130 -16.23 -7.92 27.17
C GLU A 130 -16.77 -6.75 28.02
N GLY A 131 -18.09 -6.60 28.07
CA GLY A 131 -18.75 -5.55 28.86
C GLY A 131 -19.73 -4.70 28.05
N THR A 132 -20.06 -3.51 28.55
CA THR A 132 -21.09 -2.62 27.98
C THR A 132 -20.74 -2.05 26.60
N ASN A 133 -19.46 -2.11 26.21
CA ASN A 133 -18.97 -1.63 24.93
C ASN A 133 -18.69 -2.73 23.91
N LYS A 134 -18.86 -4.02 24.27
CA LYS A 134 -18.62 -5.14 23.37
C LYS A 134 -19.36 -4.96 22.05
N GLY A 135 -18.63 -5.06 20.94
CA GLY A 135 -19.19 -4.94 19.59
C GLY A 135 -19.51 -3.51 19.13
N LYS A 136 -19.39 -2.49 19.98
CA LYS A 136 -19.55 -1.09 19.54
C LYS A 136 -18.42 -0.69 18.59
N GLN A 137 -18.71 0.25 17.70
CA GLN A 137 -17.79 0.79 16.71
C GLN A 137 -17.89 2.32 16.71
N ASN A 138 -16.78 3.00 16.47
CA ASN A 138 -16.80 4.42 16.12
C ASN A 138 -17.14 4.52 14.63
N THR A 139 -17.98 5.47 14.27
CA THR A 139 -18.45 5.68 12.89
C THR A 139 -18.26 7.13 12.48
N LEU A 140 -17.94 7.36 11.22
CA LEU A 140 -17.84 8.70 10.66
C LEU A 140 -18.19 8.67 9.18
N THR A 141 -19.15 9.49 8.75
CA THR A 141 -19.35 9.78 7.33
C THR A 141 -18.57 11.01 6.96
N PHE A 142 -17.62 10.91 6.04
CA PHE A 142 -16.79 12.04 5.62
C PHE A 142 -16.63 12.07 4.11
N TYR A 143 -16.13 13.20 3.61
CA TYR A 143 -15.98 13.47 2.19
C TYR A 143 -14.54 13.86 1.89
N SER A 144 -14.07 13.46 0.71
CA SER A 144 -12.86 14.03 0.10
C SER A 144 -13.21 14.76 -1.19
N LEU A 145 -12.82 16.03 -1.27
CA LEU A 145 -12.98 16.87 -2.45
C LEU A 145 -11.62 17.06 -3.12
N TYR A 146 -11.58 16.87 -4.43
CA TYR A 146 -10.40 17.11 -5.26
C TYR A 146 -10.77 18.13 -6.34
N MET A 147 -10.39 19.39 -6.15
CA MET A 147 -10.74 20.52 -7.01
C MET A 147 -9.55 20.93 -7.89
N HIS A 148 -9.84 21.48 -9.08
CA HIS A 148 -8.87 21.90 -10.09
C HIS A 148 -8.16 20.74 -10.82
N LEU A 149 -8.88 19.66 -11.10
CA LEU A 149 -8.34 18.51 -11.83
C LEU A 149 -8.12 18.81 -13.31
N LEU A 150 -7.17 18.10 -13.93
CA LEU A 150 -6.86 18.19 -15.36
C LEU A 150 -8.11 17.98 -16.25
N PRO A 151 -8.37 18.86 -17.25
CA PRO A 151 -9.47 18.69 -18.21
C PRO A 151 -9.32 17.48 -19.14
N PHE A 152 -10.43 17.03 -19.72
CA PHE A 152 -10.51 15.81 -20.53
C PHE A 152 -9.57 15.79 -21.75
N GLU A 153 -9.56 16.86 -22.55
CA GLU A 153 -8.75 16.94 -23.78
C GLU A 153 -7.24 16.98 -23.51
N ARG A 154 -6.83 17.11 -22.24
CA ARG A 154 -5.42 17.13 -21.82
C ARG A 154 -4.92 15.77 -21.33
N TYR A 155 -5.74 14.72 -21.31
CA TYR A 155 -5.27 13.38 -20.97
C TYR A 155 -4.36 12.76 -22.03
N PRO A 156 -4.69 12.87 -23.34
CA PRO A 156 -3.70 12.61 -24.37
C PRO A 156 -2.52 13.57 -24.20
N LEU A 157 -1.30 13.04 -24.22
CA LEU A 157 -0.10 13.87 -24.12
C LEU A 157 0.05 14.68 -25.40
N ALA A 158 0.29 15.99 -25.26
CA ALA A 158 0.69 16.81 -26.39
C ALA A 158 2.06 16.34 -26.93
N PRO A 159 2.38 16.57 -28.22
CA PRO A 159 3.67 16.15 -28.78
C PRO A 159 4.89 16.61 -27.99
N GLU A 160 4.83 17.80 -27.41
CA GLU A 160 5.85 18.41 -26.55
C GLU A 160 5.93 17.79 -25.14
N GLU A 161 4.89 17.09 -24.68
CA GLU A 161 4.84 16.37 -23.40
C GLU A 161 5.28 14.90 -23.55
N LEU A 162 5.46 14.40 -24.78
CA LEU A 162 5.89 13.03 -25.01
C LEU A 162 7.33 12.87 -24.52
N PRO A 163 7.58 11.97 -23.55
CA PRO A 163 8.94 11.71 -23.11
C PRO A 163 9.76 11.11 -24.26
N ASN A 164 11.07 11.29 -24.18
CA ASN A 164 12.00 10.62 -25.08
C ASN A 164 11.70 9.12 -25.13
N GLN A 165 11.82 8.55 -26.33
CA GLN A 165 11.57 7.14 -26.57
C GLN A 165 12.40 6.28 -25.62
N LYS A 166 11.76 5.35 -24.92
CA LYS A 166 12.43 4.37 -24.08
C LYS A 166 12.42 3.02 -24.78
N ILE A 167 13.50 2.25 -24.64
CA ILE A 167 13.59 0.91 -25.22
C ILE A 167 14.12 -0.09 -24.21
N LYS A 168 13.80 -1.37 -24.40
CA LYS A 168 14.35 -2.50 -23.66
C LYS A 168 15.10 -3.43 -24.61
N MET A 169 16.35 -3.71 -24.31
CA MET A 169 17.14 -4.69 -25.04
C MET A 169 16.57 -6.09 -24.84
N LEU A 170 16.20 -6.76 -25.92
CA LEU A 170 15.67 -8.11 -25.88
C LEU A 170 16.77 -9.17 -26.02
N ALA A 171 17.96 -8.76 -26.44
CA ALA A 171 19.15 -9.61 -26.51
C ALA A 171 20.39 -8.84 -26.05
N GLY A 172 21.36 -9.59 -25.50
CA GLY A 172 22.65 -9.04 -25.09
C GLY A 172 23.72 -9.17 -26.18
N GLY A 173 24.91 -8.64 -25.89
CA GLY A 173 26.08 -8.76 -26.78
C GLY A 173 26.26 -7.60 -27.75
N PHE A 174 25.38 -6.59 -27.70
CA PHE A 174 25.54 -5.34 -28.46
C PHE A 174 26.67 -4.49 -27.88
N THR A 175 27.45 -3.82 -28.74
CA THR A 175 28.59 -3.01 -28.29
C THR A 175 28.13 -1.60 -27.90
N ALA A 176 28.38 -1.20 -26.65
CA ALA A 176 28.30 0.18 -26.19
C ALA A 176 29.55 0.97 -26.59
N ARG A 177 29.36 2.20 -27.07
CA ARG A 177 30.39 3.06 -27.65
C ARG A 177 30.34 4.47 -27.09
N SER A 178 31.44 5.20 -27.21
CA SER A 178 31.54 6.61 -26.85
C SER A 178 30.82 7.55 -27.83
N ASP A 179 30.75 7.15 -29.10
CA ASP A 179 30.02 7.84 -30.16
C ASP A 179 29.47 6.80 -31.17
N ALA A 180 28.71 7.25 -32.17
CA ALA A 180 28.28 6.43 -33.29
C ALA A 180 29.48 5.79 -34.00
N LYS A 181 29.30 4.55 -34.45
CA LYS A 181 30.38 3.79 -35.10
C LYS A 181 30.80 4.52 -36.39
N GLY A 182 32.09 4.86 -36.47
CA GLY A 182 32.68 5.58 -37.61
C GLY A 182 33.05 7.03 -37.32
N GLU A 183 32.60 7.59 -36.19
CA GLU A 183 32.97 8.94 -35.77
C GLU A 183 34.43 9.04 -35.27
N PRO A 184 35.13 10.16 -35.50
CA PRO A 184 36.49 10.38 -35.01
C PRO A 184 36.60 10.23 -33.48
N GLY A 185 37.53 9.38 -33.02
CA GLY A 185 37.74 9.15 -31.57
C GLY A 185 36.73 8.22 -30.90
N CYS A 186 35.81 7.60 -31.66
CA CYS A 186 34.89 6.59 -31.14
C CYS A 186 35.65 5.36 -30.61
N HIS A 187 35.49 5.06 -29.32
CA HIS A 187 35.98 3.83 -28.70
C HIS A 187 34.83 3.02 -28.08
N THR A 188 35.09 1.75 -27.79
CA THR A 188 34.11 0.82 -27.20
C THR A 188 34.24 0.78 -25.68
N TYR A 189 33.13 0.76 -24.97
CA TYR A 189 33.10 0.46 -23.54
C TYR A 189 33.05 -1.05 -23.29
N GLY A 190 32.02 -1.71 -23.81
CA GLY A 190 31.81 -3.14 -23.61
C GLY A 190 30.42 -3.59 -24.05
N ALA A 191 30.03 -4.80 -23.66
CA ALA A 191 28.76 -5.40 -24.08
C ALA A 191 27.57 -4.85 -23.26
N ILE A 192 26.44 -4.71 -23.94
CA ILE A 192 25.13 -4.41 -23.37
C ILE A 192 24.42 -5.74 -23.08
N ALA A 193 23.91 -5.91 -21.85
CA ALA A 193 23.17 -7.10 -21.46
C ALA A 193 21.71 -7.10 -21.97
N ALA A 194 21.11 -8.28 -22.09
CA ALA A 194 19.68 -8.40 -22.30
C ALA A 194 18.92 -7.84 -21.09
N GLY A 195 17.77 -7.21 -21.33
CA GLY A 195 16.95 -6.57 -20.31
C GLY A 195 17.40 -5.16 -19.92
N THR A 196 18.50 -4.64 -20.48
CA THR A 196 18.92 -3.25 -20.28
C THR A 196 17.93 -2.28 -20.92
N GLU A 197 17.54 -1.23 -20.20
CA GLU A 197 16.57 -0.23 -20.64
C GLU A 197 17.27 1.11 -20.87
N PHE A 198 16.95 1.79 -21.96
CA PHE A 198 17.54 3.08 -22.35
C PHE A 198 16.46 4.12 -22.61
N GLU A 199 16.74 5.37 -22.25
CA GLU A 199 16.09 6.56 -22.81
C GLU A 199 16.91 7.04 -24.00
N ILE A 200 16.30 7.17 -25.18
CA ILE A 200 16.97 7.57 -26.40
C ILE A 200 17.05 9.10 -26.50
N LEU A 201 18.26 9.63 -26.49
CA LEU A 201 18.54 11.06 -26.47
C LEU A 201 18.86 11.63 -27.85
N ASP A 202 19.49 10.82 -28.71
CA ASP A 202 19.96 11.26 -30.03
C ASP A 202 20.13 10.06 -30.98
N LYS A 203 20.19 10.32 -32.29
CA LYS A 203 20.32 9.32 -33.37
C LYS A 203 21.26 9.84 -34.47
N LYS A 204 22.19 9.00 -34.93
CA LYS A 204 23.12 9.29 -36.05
C LYS A 204 23.10 8.16 -37.07
N GLY A 205 23.26 8.50 -38.35
CA GLY A 205 23.30 7.56 -39.48
C GLY A 205 21.98 7.46 -40.26
N THR A 206 22.05 6.89 -41.46
CA THR A 206 20.92 6.69 -42.38
C THR A 206 20.54 5.22 -42.50
N ASP A 207 21.41 4.40 -43.10
CA ASP A 207 21.16 2.97 -43.34
C ASP A 207 21.45 2.13 -42.09
N GLU A 208 22.52 2.44 -41.37
CA GLU A 208 22.76 1.93 -40.01
C GLU A 208 22.69 3.10 -39.03
N VAL A 209 21.60 3.15 -38.27
CA VAL A 209 21.36 4.19 -37.27
C VAL A 209 21.92 3.72 -35.93
N TYR A 210 22.77 4.55 -35.33
CA TYR A 210 23.21 4.41 -33.95
C TYR A 210 22.43 5.39 -33.08
N ALA A 211 21.97 4.94 -31.91
CA ALA A 211 21.29 5.80 -30.95
C ALA A 211 22.18 6.06 -29.74
N LYS A 212 22.10 7.28 -29.23
CA LYS A 212 22.61 7.66 -27.92
C LYS A 212 21.54 7.35 -26.89
N GLY A 213 21.81 6.42 -25.97
CA GLY A 213 20.90 6.06 -24.90
C GLY A 213 21.46 6.33 -23.51
N LYS A 214 20.66 6.91 -22.63
CA LYS A 214 20.92 6.98 -21.18
C LYS A 214 20.44 5.70 -20.52
N ILE A 215 21.31 5.03 -19.77
CA ILE A 215 21.01 3.76 -19.11
C ILE A 215 20.00 4.01 -17.98
N LEU A 216 18.80 3.43 -18.07
CA LEU A 216 17.76 3.52 -17.04
C LEU A 216 17.82 2.34 -16.07
N LYS A 217 18.12 1.16 -16.60
CA LYS A 217 18.13 -0.11 -15.85
C LYS A 217 18.98 -1.15 -16.59
N GLY A 218 19.53 -2.11 -15.86
CA GLY A 218 20.30 -3.22 -16.44
C GLY A 218 21.81 -2.99 -16.40
N SER A 219 22.55 -3.69 -17.26
CA SER A 219 24.01 -3.73 -17.23
C SER A 219 24.62 -3.39 -18.58
N VAL A 220 25.64 -2.53 -18.54
CA VAL A 220 26.53 -2.22 -19.67
C VAL A 220 27.96 -2.27 -19.14
N ILE A 221 28.80 -3.12 -19.72
CA ILE A 221 30.18 -3.26 -19.26
C ILE A 221 30.91 -1.90 -19.42
N GLY A 222 31.52 -1.44 -18.33
CA GLY A 222 32.24 -0.18 -18.24
C GLY A 222 31.37 1.06 -18.02
N ARG A 223 30.06 0.90 -17.79
CA ARG A 223 29.11 2.01 -17.59
C ARG A 223 28.06 1.71 -16.52
N SER A 224 27.58 2.76 -15.85
CA SER A 224 26.58 2.68 -14.78
C SER A 224 25.24 3.29 -15.19
N VAL A 225 24.16 2.94 -14.48
CA VAL A 225 22.84 3.59 -14.61
C VAL A 225 22.98 5.11 -14.51
N GLY A 226 22.27 5.82 -15.39
CA GLY A 226 22.34 7.27 -15.56
C GLY A 226 23.38 7.74 -16.58
N GLN A 227 24.36 6.91 -16.96
CA GLN A 227 25.36 7.25 -17.98
C GLN A 227 24.88 6.97 -19.41
N GLU A 228 25.51 7.63 -20.37
CA GLU A 228 25.14 7.61 -21.78
C GLU A 228 26.09 6.73 -22.61
N VAL A 229 25.53 6.01 -23.59
CA VAL A 229 26.29 5.21 -24.55
C VAL A 229 25.65 5.26 -25.92
N TRP A 230 26.47 5.10 -26.96
CA TRP A 230 26.01 4.88 -28.32
C TRP A 230 25.97 3.39 -28.66
N PHE A 231 24.93 2.94 -29.34
CA PHE A 231 24.78 1.55 -29.77
C PHE A 231 23.97 1.43 -31.05
N ALA A 232 24.09 0.28 -31.72
CA ALA A 232 23.37 0.01 -32.96
C ALA A 232 21.86 -0.07 -32.70
N TYR A 233 21.08 0.75 -33.39
CA TYR A 233 19.67 1.01 -33.06
C TYR A 233 18.71 0.60 -34.18
N LYS A 234 18.97 1.01 -35.43
CA LYS A 234 18.21 0.57 -36.61
C LYS A 234 19.11 0.19 -37.77
N LYS A 235 18.61 -0.69 -38.63
CA LYS A 235 19.23 -1.04 -39.91
C LYS A 235 18.16 -1.05 -41.00
N ASN A 236 18.36 -0.28 -42.07
CA ASN A 236 17.41 -0.11 -43.17
C ASN A 236 16.00 0.30 -42.71
N GLY A 237 15.91 1.17 -41.69
CA GLY A 237 14.64 1.65 -41.12
C GLY A 237 13.99 0.72 -40.07
N GLU A 238 14.41 -0.54 -40.01
CA GLU A 238 13.91 -1.53 -39.05
C GLU A 238 14.75 -1.60 -37.78
N VAL A 239 14.19 -2.15 -36.70
CA VAL A 239 14.91 -2.45 -35.45
C VAL A 239 16.15 -3.26 -35.78
N TYR A 240 17.30 -2.86 -35.22
CA TYR A 240 18.57 -3.54 -35.53
C TYR A 240 18.43 -5.05 -35.25
N PRO A 241 18.81 -5.93 -36.19
CA PRO A 241 18.55 -7.36 -36.05
C PRO A 241 19.46 -7.99 -34.99
N ARG A 242 18.96 -9.00 -34.29
CA ARG A 242 19.84 -9.99 -33.62
C ARG A 242 20.62 -10.74 -34.71
N THR A 243 21.89 -11.01 -34.49
CA THR A 243 22.74 -11.72 -35.47
C THR A 243 22.03 -13.00 -35.96
N SER A 244 22.02 -13.18 -37.30
CA SER A 244 21.41 -14.30 -38.03
C SER A 244 19.87 -14.31 -38.11
N GLY A 245 19.26 -13.22 -38.58
CA GLY A 245 17.97 -13.22 -39.28
C GLY A 245 16.75 -13.75 -38.50
N SER A 246 16.02 -12.83 -37.84
CA SER A 246 14.53 -12.80 -37.67
C SER A 246 14.03 -12.29 -36.30
N GLY A 247 14.82 -11.55 -35.53
CA GLY A 247 14.34 -10.99 -34.26
C GLY A 247 14.81 -9.55 -33.98
N ALA A 248 13.90 -8.73 -33.48
CA ALA A 248 14.18 -7.37 -32.99
C ALA A 248 15.20 -7.40 -31.83
N SER A 249 16.26 -6.60 -31.90
CA SER A 249 17.26 -6.46 -30.82
C SER A 249 16.71 -5.78 -29.57
N TRP A 250 15.70 -4.92 -29.74
CA TRP A 250 15.04 -4.20 -28.67
C TRP A 250 13.54 -4.10 -28.93
N SER A 251 12.76 -3.86 -27.88
CA SER A 251 11.35 -3.46 -27.96
C SER A 251 11.19 -2.06 -27.40
N GLU A 252 10.23 -1.31 -27.92
CA GLU A 252 9.86 -0.02 -27.34
C GLU A 252 9.21 -0.22 -25.97
N ILE A 253 9.56 0.66 -25.03
CA ILE A 253 8.83 0.86 -23.78
C ILE A 253 7.93 2.06 -24.05
N LEU A 254 6.65 1.77 -24.29
CA LEU A 254 5.68 2.83 -24.53
C LEU A 254 5.60 3.75 -23.30
N PRO A 255 5.58 5.08 -23.50
CA PRO A 255 5.39 5.99 -22.39
C PRO A 255 4.05 5.73 -21.70
N SER A 256 4.04 5.79 -20.38
CA SER A 256 2.78 5.75 -19.64
C SER A 256 1.94 6.96 -20.07
N GLN A 257 0.78 6.70 -20.65
CA GLN A 257 -0.22 7.74 -20.88
C GLN A 257 -0.89 8.10 -19.56
N ARG A 258 -1.44 9.32 -19.45
CA ARG A 258 -2.28 9.69 -18.31
C ARG A 258 -3.48 8.74 -18.27
N GLY A 259 -3.58 7.95 -17.22
CA GLY A 259 -4.70 7.03 -17.03
C GLY A 259 -5.98 7.82 -16.75
N ARG A 260 -7.06 7.56 -17.50
CA ARG A 260 -8.34 8.20 -17.25
C ARG A 260 -9.00 7.61 -15.99
N PRO A 261 -9.61 8.42 -15.11
CA PRO A 261 -10.35 7.93 -13.97
C PRO A 261 -11.56 7.10 -14.38
N ASN A 262 -11.84 6.03 -13.63
CA ASN A 262 -12.93 5.09 -13.93
C ASN A 262 -14.32 5.59 -13.50
N TYR A 263 -14.39 6.70 -12.77
CA TYR A 263 -15.67 7.24 -12.29
C TYR A 263 -16.38 8.14 -13.29
N TRP A 264 -15.72 8.51 -14.38
CA TRP A 264 -16.38 9.25 -15.46
C TRP A 264 -17.49 8.41 -16.07
N GLN A 265 -18.62 9.06 -16.27
CA GLN A 265 -19.78 8.49 -16.94
C GLN A 265 -19.74 8.78 -18.44
N GLY A 266 -20.21 7.83 -19.24
CA GLY A 266 -20.29 7.96 -20.69
C GLY A 266 -20.05 6.64 -21.42
N LYS A 267 -19.75 6.75 -22.72
CA LYS A 267 -19.50 5.58 -23.57
C LYS A 267 -18.15 4.96 -23.24
N VAL A 268 -18.17 3.70 -22.83
CA VAL A 268 -17.00 2.88 -22.52
C VAL A 268 -16.67 1.99 -23.69
N LYS A 269 -15.45 2.09 -24.21
CA LYS A 269 -14.86 1.01 -25.02
C LYS A 269 -14.16 0.03 -24.11
N ALA A 270 -14.43 -1.27 -24.26
CA ALA A 270 -13.82 -2.29 -23.44
C ALA A 270 -13.40 -3.52 -24.26
N THR A 271 -12.24 -4.04 -23.94
CA THR A 271 -11.64 -5.20 -24.59
C THR A 271 -11.95 -6.46 -23.80
N VAL A 272 -12.45 -7.50 -24.46
CA VAL A 272 -12.79 -8.78 -23.84
C VAL A 272 -11.57 -9.38 -23.15
N GLY A 273 -11.74 -9.73 -21.87
CA GLY A 273 -10.71 -10.27 -20.99
C GLY A 273 -10.21 -11.66 -21.42
N PRO A 274 -9.45 -12.37 -20.58
CA PRO A 274 -8.78 -13.62 -20.96
C PRO A 274 -9.73 -14.80 -21.23
N GLN A 275 -11.04 -14.63 -21.02
CA GLN A 275 -12.06 -15.63 -21.27
C GLN A 275 -13.05 -15.12 -22.32
N ALA A 276 -13.57 -16.04 -23.14
CA ALA A 276 -14.61 -15.69 -24.11
C ALA A 276 -15.83 -15.11 -23.39
N LEU A 277 -16.39 -14.03 -23.92
CA LEU A 277 -17.47 -13.28 -23.27
C LEU A 277 -18.84 -13.75 -23.77
N PRO A 278 -19.70 -14.38 -22.94
CA PRO A 278 -21.04 -14.81 -23.36
C PRO A 278 -21.98 -13.64 -23.64
N LEU A 279 -22.86 -13.81 -24.62
CA LEU A 279 -23.89 -12.84 -25.00
C LEU A 279 -25.25 -13.22 -24.41
N PHE A 280 -26.01 -12.22 -23.98
CA PHE A 280 -27.37 -12.35 -23.44
C PHE A 280 -28.34 -11.48 -24.25
N SER A 281 -29.59 -11.90 -24.31
CA SER A 281 -30.70 -11.04 -24.74
C SER A 281 -30.98 -9.94 -23.71
N ALA A 282 -31.79 -8.95 -24.09
CA ALA A 282 -32.19 -7.89 -23.16
C ALA A 282 -32.96 -8.45 -21.94
N PRO A 283 -32.68 -7.96 -20.72
CA PRO A 283 -33.49 -8.32 -19.56
C PRO A 283 -34.89 -7.73 -19.69
N THR A 284 -35.88 -8.37 -19.07
CA THR A 284 -37.25 -7.84 -19.02
C THR A 284 -37.32 -6.49 -18.32
N SER A 285 -36.44 -6.26 -17.33
CA SER A 285 -36.28 -4.99 -16.63
C SER A 285 -34.81 -4.74 -16.30
N PRO A 286 -34.15 -3.72 -16.87
CA PRO A 286 -32.75 -3.40 -16.59
C PRO A 286 -32.63 -2.61 -15.28
N ALA A 287 -32.85 -3.28 -14.14
CA ALA A 287 -32.73 -2.69 -12.80
C ALA A 287 -31.95 -3.60 -11.86
N ASN A 288 -31.26 -3.01 -10.87
CA ASN A 288 -30.48 -3.76 -9.90
C ASN A 288 -31.32 -4.86 -9.21
N GLY A 289 -30.76 -6.08 -9.12
CA GLY A 289 -31.41 -7.23 -8.50
C GLY A 289 -32.36 -8.02 -9.39
N GLN A 290 -32.64 -7.56 -10.62
CA GLN A 290 -33.48 -8.28 -11.58
C GLN A 290 -32.70 -9.37 -12.32
N ASN A 291 -33.40 -10.32 -12.94
CA ASN A 291 -32.76 -11.37 -13.73
C ASN A 291 -32.18 -10.81 -15.04
N ALA A 292 -31.02 -11.32 -15.45
CA ALA A 292 -30.47 -11.07 -16.78
C ALA A 292 -31.37 -11.69 -17.86
N GLY A 293 -31.26 -11.20 -19.10
CA GLY A 293 -31.93 -11.83 -20.23
C GLY A 293 -31.39 -13.25 -20.51
N THR A 294 -32.06 -14.00 -21.36
CA THR A 294 -31.67 -15.38 -21.68
C THR A 294 -30.32 -15.42 -22.44
N PRO A 295 -29.39 -16.34 -22.10
CA PRO A 295 -28.16 -16.54 -22.86
C PRO A 295 -28.42 -16.87 -24.34
N MET A 296 -27.64 -16.30 -25.25
CA MET A 296 -27.78 -16.49 -26.70
C MET A 296 -27.04 -17.76 -27.17
N GLY A 297 -27.35 -18.91 -26.57
CA GLY A 297 -26.72 -20.19 -26.89
C GLY A 297 -25.22 -20.23 -26.59
N SER A 298 -24.42 -20.79 -27.51
CA SER A 298 -22.96 -20.89 -27.40
C SER A 298 -22.22 -19.65 -27.93
N MET A 299 -22.93 -18.55 -28.22
CA MET A 299 -22.31 -17.33 -28.73
C MET A 299 -21.47 -16.67 -27.63
N ALA A 300 -20.18 -16.51 -27.91
CA ALA A 300 -19.26 -15.75 -27.07
C ALA A 300 -18.24 -14.98 -27.92
N LEU A 301 -17.95 -13.73 -27.55
CA LEU A 301 -16.91 -12.95 -28.20
C LEU A 301 -15.52 -13.51 -27.85
N ILE A 302 -14.62 -13.54 -28.83
CA ILE A 302 -13.23 -13.95 -28.63
C ILE A 302 -12.48 -12.92 -27.78
N VAL A 303 -11.46 -13.39 -27.07
CA VAL A 303 -10.45 -12.55 -26.41
C VAL A 303 -9.93 -11.51 -27.41
N SER A 304 -9.69 -10.28 -26.95
CA SER A 304 -9.32 -9.10 -27.76
C SER A 304 -10.42 -8.44 -28.60
N SER A 305 -11.65 -8.97 -28.62
CA SER A 305 -12.78 -8.22 -29.20
C SER A 305 -13.03 -6.93 -28.41
N VAL A 306 -13.40 -5.86 -29.09
CA VAL A 306 -13.71 -4.56 -28.48
C VAL A 306 -15.20 -4.31 -28.56
N VAL A 307 -15.83 -4.01 -27.43
CA VAL A 307 -17.23 -3.61 -27.32
C VAL A 307 -17.35 -2.18 -26.84
N GLU A 308 -18.49 -1.55 -27.10
CA GLU A 308 -18.88 -0.27 -26.55
C GLU A 308 -20.17 -0.44 -25.72
N PHE A 309 -20.24 0.18 -24.55
CA PHE A 309 -21.46 0.27 -23.73
C PHE A 309 -21.50 1.60 -22.97
N ASP A 310 -22.64 1.91 -22.36
CA ASP A 310 -22.84 3.14 -21.58
C ASP A 310 -22.62 2.86 -20.08
N SER A 311 -21.60 3.46 -19.45
CA SER A 311 -21.29 3.19 -18.03
C SER A 311 -22.41 3.61 -17.09
N GLU A 312 -23.24 4.59 -17.47
CA GLU A 312 -24.39 5.06 -16.69
C GLU A 312 -25.51 4.01 -16.60
N LYS A 313 -25.58 3.12 -17.59
CA LYS A 313 -26.63 2.11 -17.73
C LYS A 313 -26.22 0.75 -17.20
N VAL A 314 -25.05 0.66 -16.57
CA VAL A 314 -24.57 -0.57 -15.94
C VAL A 314 -25.44 -0.89 -14.73
N VAL A 315 -26.00 -2.09 -14.70
CA VAL A 315 -26.85 -2.59 -13.61
C VAL A 315 -26.36 -3.95 -13.12
N ASN A 316 -26.64 -4.27 -11.85
CA ASN A 316 -26.34 -5.58 -11.28
C ASN A 316 -27.52 -6.54 -11.53
N LEU A 317 -27.35 -7.51 -12.43
CA LEU A 317 -28.38 -8.48 -12.80
C LEU A 317 -28.03 -9.89 -12.31
N ASN A 318 -29.03 -10.67 -11.94
CA ASN A 318 -28.88 -12.07 -11.56
C ASN A 318 -28.61 -12.93 -12.80
N VAL A 319 -27.41 -13.50 -12.86
CA VAL A 319 -26.95 -14.47 -13.85
C VAL A 319 -26.71 -15.79 -13.13
N ALA A 320 -27.59 -16.77 -13.35
CA ALA A 320 -27.48 -18.12 -12.78
C ALA A 320 -27.31 -18.16 -11.25
N GLY A 321 -28.03 -17.30 -10.52
CA GLY A 321 -28.01 -17.25 -9.04
C GLY A 321 -27.00 -16.26 -8.45
N SER A 322 -26.23 -15.55 -9.28
CA SER A 322 -25.21 -14.59 -8.86
C SER A 322 -25.45 -13.22 -9.49
N LEU A 323 -25.36 -12.14 -8.71
CA LEU A 323 -25.41 -10.77 -9.23
C LEU A 323 -24.11 -10.44 -9.98
N ARG A 324 -24.25 -9.95 -11.21
CA ARG A 324 -23.14 -9.57 -12.11
C ARG A 324 -23.36 -8.18 -12.67
N ARG A 325 -22.30 -7.40 -12.86
CA ARG A 325 -22.39 -6.09 -13.53
C ARG A 325 -22.62 -6.30 -15.02
N MET A 326 -23.77 -5.85 -15.52
CA MET A 326 -24.18 -6.04 -16.89
C MET A 326 -24.62 -4.74 -17.54
N ALA A 327 -24.41 -4.66 -18.86
CA ALA A 327 -24.86 -3.55 -19.69
C ALA A 327 -25.25 -4.05 -21.09
N GLU A 328 -26.02 -3.22 -21.80
CA GLU A 328 -26.20 -3.35 -23.24
C GLU A 328 -24.92 -2.88 -23.96
N CYS A 329 -24.43 -3.69 -24.88
CA CYS A 329 -23.18 -3.52 -25.59
C CYS A 329 -23.39 -3.57 -27.11
N THR A 330 -22.50 -2.89 -27.84
CA THR A 330 -22.32 -2.98 -29.30
C THR A 330 -20.90 -3.46 -29.63
N LEU A 331 -20.72 -4.30 -30.65
CA LEU A 331 -19.39 -4.71 -31.08
C LEU A 331 -18.73 -3.62 -31.94
N ILE A 332 -17.48 -3.26 -31.61
CA ILE A 332 -16.66 -2.32 -32.37
C ILE A 332 -15.67 -3.05 -33.28
N SER A 333 -14.98 -4.06 -32.76
CA SER A 333 -14.03 -4.88 -33.52
C SER A 333 -13.87 -6.28 -32.89
N GLY A 334 -13.36 -7.25 -33.66
CA GLY A 334 -13.29 -8.65 -33.24
C GLY A 334 -14.49 -9.46 -33.74
N GLY A 335 -14.90 -10.49 -32.99
CA GLY A 335 -15.98 -11.38 -33.42
C GLY A 335 -16.25 -12.56 -32.48
N LEU A 336 -17.05 -13.52 -32.96
CA LEU A 336 -17.41 -14.72 -32.22
C LEU A 336 -16.35 -15.81 -32.34
N GLY A 337 -16.21 -16.63 -31.30
CA GLY A 337 -15.56 -17.92 -31.41
C GLY A 337 -16.51 -18.95 -32.02
N GLY A 338 -16.63 -19.02 -33.35
CA GLY A 338 -17.48 -20.00 -34.05
C GLY A 338 -18.26 -19.46 -35.25
N ILE A 339 -19.33 -20.17 -35.66
CA ILE A 339 -20.20 -19.80 -36.80
C ILE A 339 -21.37 -18.95 -36.31
N GLY A 340 -21.61 -17.80 -36.94
CA GLY A 340 -22.73 -16.90 -36.65
C GLY A 340 -22.35 -15.42 -36.78
N ASN A 341 -23.34 -14.52 -36.67
CA ASN A 341 -23.14 -13.07 -36.66
C ASN A 341 -23.46 -12.51 -35.28
N VAL A 342 -22.69 -11.51 -34.83
CA VAL A 342 -22.98 -10.77 -33.61
C VAL A 342 -24.19 -9.86 -33.86
N PRO A 343 -25.22 -9.87 -33.00
CA PRO A 343 -26.35 -8.96 -33.15
C PRO A 343 -25.91 -7.50 -32.98
N PRO A 344 -26.67 -6.52 -33.53
CA PRO A 344 -26.32 -5.10 -33.44
C PRO A 344 -26.11 -4.61 -32.00
N THR A 345 -26.97 -5.07 -31.08
CA THR A 345 -26.79 -4.91 -29.62
C THR A 345 -26.99 -6.25 -28.91
N PHE A 346 -26.35 -6.40 -27.76
CA PHE A 346 -26.49 -7.57 -26.88
C PHE A 346 -26.18 -7.16 -25.44
N TRP A 347 -26.65 -7.91 -24.46
CA TRP A 347 -26.25 -7.72 -23.06
C TRP A 347 -25.07 -8.60 -22.70
N ALA A 348 -24.13 -8.07 -21.92
CA ALA A 348 -22.96 -8.83 -21.47
C ALA A 348 -22.48 -8.41 -20.07
N CYS A 349 -21.64 -9.24 -19.47
CA CYS A 349 -20.97 -8.93 -18.21
C CYS A 349 -19.80 -7.98 -18.47
N VAL A 350 -19.81 -6.81 -17.81
CA VAL A 350 -18.87 -5.70 -18.02
C VAL A 350 -17.93 -5.46 -16.83
N GLU A 351 -17.74 -6.48 -15.98
CA GLU A 351 -16.87 -6.41 -14.81
C GLU A 351 -15.40 -6.19 -15.23
N ASN A 352 -14.78 -5.18 -14.59
CA ASN A 352 -13.42 -4.71 -14.86
C ASN A 352 -12.43 -5.02 -13.70
N GLU A 353 -12.87 -5.76 -12.68
CA GLU A 353 -12.08 -5.96 -11.46
C GLU A 353 -11.16 -7.20 -11.54
N LEU A 354 -9.90 -7.02 -11.16
CA LEU A 354 -8.90 -8.08 -11.02
C LEU A 354 -9.24 -8.99 -9.82
N PRO A 355 -8.90 -10.30 -9.84
CA PRO A 355 -7.93 -10.95 -10.73
C PRO A 355 -8.49 -11.58 -12.02
N LYS A 356 -9.81 -11.54 -12.24
CA LYS A 356 -10.44 -12.16 -13.42
C LYS A 356 -11.48 -11.22 -14.07
N PRO A 357 -11.05 -10.08 -14.64
CA PRO A 357 -11.96 -9.15 -15.29
C PRO A 357 -12.58 -9.80 -16.53
N THR A 358 -13.89 -9.64 -16.71
CA THR A 358 -14.56 -10.07 -17.96
C THR A 358 -14.22 -9.15 -19.11
N MET A 359 -13.94 -7.87 -18.82
CA MET A 359 -13.51 -6.87 -19.80
C MET A 359 -12.45 -5.94 -19.21
N GLN A 360 -11.60 -5.38 -20.06
CA GLN A 360 -10.67 -4.31 -19.74
C GLN A 360 -11.18 -3.01 -20.37
N TRP A 361 -11.55 -2.03 -19.55
CA TRP A 361 -12.07 -0.76 -20.04
C TRP A 361 -10.91 0.10 -20.58
N GLU A 362 -11.01 0.56 -21.83
CA GLU A 362 -9.96 1.32 -22.49
C GLU A 362 -10.17 2.84 -22.35
N THR A 363 -11.42 3.32 -22.44
CA THR A 363 -11.76 4.75 -22.32
C THR A 363 -13.25 4.93 -22.07
N VAL A 364 -13.61 5.75 -21.07
CA VAL A 364 -14.92 6.42 -21.02
C VAL A 364 -14.79 7.71 -21.83
N THR A 365 -15.65 7.91 -22.83
CA THR A 365 -15.86 9.21 -23.46
C THR A 365 -17.18 9.78 -22.95
N PRO A 366 -17.13 10.82 -22.10
CA PRO A 366 -18.33 11.54 -21.69
C PRO A 366 -19.07 12.11 -22.90
N ALA A 367 -20.40 12.20 -22.83
CA ALA A 367 -21.16 12.93 -23.83
C ALA A 367 -20.79 14.42 -23.79
N ASP A 368 -20.75 15.11 -24.95
CA ASP A 368 -20.36 16.53 -25.00
C ASP A 368 -21.20 17.42 -24.07
N VAL A 369 -22.48 17.08 -23.87
CA VAL A 369 -23.41 17.78 -22.99
C VAL A 369 -23.12 17.60 -21.49
N ALA A 370 -22.27 16.64 -21.13
CA ALA A 370 -21.92 16.34 -19.75
C ALA A 370 -20.66 17.11 -19.27
N PHE A 371 -19.93 17.77 -20.18
CA PHE A 371 -18.81 18.60 -19.79
C PHE A 371 -19.28 19.87 -19.10
N ASP A 372 -18.44 20.39 -18.19
CA ASP A 372 -18.64 21.64 -17.43
C ASP A 372 -19.80 21.66 -16.42
N GLU A 373 -20.71 20.69 -16.50
CA GLU A 373 -21.83 20.50 -15.57
C GLU A 373 -21.48 19.56 -14.40
N VAL A 374 -22.22 19.70 -13.29
CA VAL A 374 -22.10 18.79 -12.15
C VAL A 374 -22.85 17.50 -12.47
N THR A 375 -22.12 16.39 -12.50
CA THR A 375 -22.67 15.04 -12.67
C THR A 375 -22.79 14.36 -11.32
N LEU A 376 -24.01 14.00 -10.92
CA LEU A 376 -24.27 13.17 -9.74
C LEU A 376 -24.10 11.69 -10.10
N THR A 377 -23.35 10.96 -9.30
CA THR A 377 -23.07 9.53 -9.55
C THR A 377 -23.06 8.73 -8.25
N SER A 378 -22.87 7.42 -8.38
CA SER A 378 -22.86 6.42 -7.32
C SER A 378 -21.82 5.36 -7.70
N THR A 379 -20.59 5.83 -7.96
CA THR A 379 -19.51 4.97 -8.49
C THR A 379 -18.56 4.60 -7.38
N GLY A 380 -18.53 3.31 -7.02
CA GLY A 380 -17.56 2.79 -6.06
C GLY A 380 -16.12 3.06 -6.49
N ILE A 381 -15.29 3.48 -5.54
CA ILE A 381 -13.87 3.81 -5.74
C ILE A 381 -13.06 3.29 -4.54
N LYS A 382 -11.85 2.78 -4.81
CA LYS A 382 -10.97 2.23 -3.77
C LYS A 382 -9.83 3.18 -3.44
N ALA A 383 -9.31 3.09 -2.22
CA ALA A 383 -8.12 3.81 -1.83
C ALA A 383 -6.96 3.49 -2.79
N GLY A 384 -6.34 4.54 -3.35
CA GLY A 384 -5.26 4.42 -4.33
C GLY A 384 -5.71 4.41 -5.80
N ASP A 385 -7.01 4.33 -6.09
CA ASP A 385 -7.52 4.47 -7.46
C ASP A 385 -7.25 5.90 -8.00
N PRO A 386 -6.98 6.06 -9.31
CA PRO A 386 -6.76 7.38 -9.91
C PRO A 386 -7.98 8.30 -9.78
N ILE A 387 -7.77 9.51 -9.26
CA ILE A 387 -8.75 10.59 -9.24
C ILE A 387 -8.58 11.52 -10.44
N GLY A 388 -7.34 11.84 -10.81
CA GLY A 388 -7.01 12.73 -11.92
C GLY A 388 -5.56 13.19 -11.84
N TYR A 389 -5.24 14.27 -12.54
CA TYR A 389 -3.91 14.89 -12.54
C TYR A 389 -4.01 16.37 -12.16
N LEU A 390 -2.89 17.00 -11.82
CA LEU A 390 -2.86 18.42 -11.48
C LEU A 390 -3.33 19.26 -12.68
N GLY A 391 -4.31 20.15 -12.45
CA GLY A 391 -4.79 21.08 -13.45
C GLY A 391 -4.02 22.39 -13.45
N LEU A 392 -3.95 23.03 -14.62
CA LEU A 392 -3.37 24.37 -14.74
C LEU A 392 -4.26 25.43 -14.11
N MET A 393 -3.66 26.31 -13.30
CA MET A 393 -4.26 27.51 -12.75
C MET A 393 -3.35 28.72 -13.04
N GLU A 394 -3.87 29.69 -13.78
CA GLU A 394 -3.26 31.00 -14.00
C GLU A 394 -3.96 32.05 -13.14
N ASN A 395 -3.22 32.68 -12.22
CA ASN A 395 -3.73 33.67 -11.29
C ASN A 395 -3.04 35.01 -11.48
N VAL A 396 -3.73 36.11 -11.16
CA VAL A 396 -3.14 37.45 -11.06
C VAL A 396 -2.61 37.70 -9.66
N THR A 397 -1.43 38.30 -9.54
CA THR A 397 -0.79 38.61 -8.25
C THR A 397 -1.04 40.04 -7.76
N GLY A 398 -1.66 40.88 -8.58
CA GLY A 398 -1.95 42.27 -8.23
C GLY A 398 -2.73 43.01 -9.31
N GLU A 399 -3.11 44.25 -9.02
CA GLU A 399 -3.87 45.14 -9.92
C GLU A 399 -3.10 45.49 -11.22
N SER A 400 -1.76 45.37 -11.19
CA SER A 400 -0.88 45.46 -12.37
C SER A 400 -1.12 44.33 -13.38
N GLY A 401 -1.79 43.26 -12.95
CA GLY A 401 -2.14 42.10 -13.76
C GLY A 401 -0.98 41.13 -13.99
N GLU A 402 0.09 41.18 -13.21
CA GLU A 402 1.14 40.14 -13.24
C GLU A 402 0.53 38.74 -13.09
N VAL A 403 0.96 37.80 -13.93
CA VAL A 403 0.36 36.46 -14.00
C VAL A 403 1.33 35.44 -13.46
N THR A 404 0.84 34.59 -12.56
CA THR A 404 1.53 33.38 -12.11
C THR A 404 0.85 32.16 -12.68
N ARG A 405 1.64 31.12 -12.91
CA ARG A 405 1.21 29.85 -13.48
C ARG A 405 1.59 28.72 -12.54
N LYS A 406 0.63 27.87 -12.18
CA LYS A 406 0.87 26.74 -11.28
C LYS A 406 -0.02 25.56 -11.71
N TYR A 407 0.55 24.36 -11.78
CA TYR A 407 -0.27 23.14 -11.86
C TYR A 407 -0.58 22.71 -10.44
N GLN A 408 -1.85 22.61 -10.07
CA GLN A 408 -2.23 22.29 -8.70
C GLN A 408 -3.57 21.56 -8.62
N VAL A 409 -3.79 20.89 -7.50
CA VAL A 409 -5.07 20.39 -7.03
C VAL A 409 -5.31 20.96 -5.63
N HIS A 410 -6.55 21.35 -5.35
CA HIS A 410 -6.98 21.68 -4.00
C HIS A 410 -7.70 20.45 -3.41
N ILE A 411 -7.30 20.02 -2.21
CA ILE A 411 -7.81 18.81 -1.56
C ILE A 411 -8.39 19.17 -0.20
N GLU A 412 -9.64 18.78 0.03
CA GLU A 412 -10.30 18.91 1.34
C GLU A 412 -10.69 17.54 1.88
N ILE A 413 -10.71 17.45 3.22
CA ILE A 413 -11.46 16.43 3.95
C ILE A 413 -12.42 17.14 4.87
N PHE A 414 -13.71 16.82 4.75
CA PHE A 414 -14.73 17.39 5.61
C PHE A 414 -15.80 16.36 5.98
N THR A 415 -16.55 16.65 7.03
CA THR A 415 -17.73 15.87 7.41
C THR A 415 -18.93 16.78 7.63
N ALA A 416 -20.12 16.24 7.39
CA ALA A 416 -21.39 16.82 7.78
C ALA A 416 -22.03 16.03 8.96
N ASP A 417 -21.30 15.06 9.51
CA ASP A 417 -21.79 14.21 10.58
C ASP A 417 -21.87 15.00 11.89
N THR A 418 -23.10 15.21 12.36
CA THR A 418 -23.38 15.90 13.62
C THR A 418 -22.78 15.21 14.85
N LYS A 419 -22.32 13.95 14.73
CA LYS A 419 -21.69 13.17 15.81
C LYS A 419 -20.17 13.16 15.74
N VAL A 420 -19.56 14.14 15.07
CA VAL A 420 -18.10 14.24 14.98
C VAL A 420 -17.44 14.23 16.37
N GLU A 421 -18.03 14.89 17.38
CA GLU A 421 -17.47 14.91 18.75
C GLU A 421 -17.50 13.51 19.41
N ASP A 422 -18.56 12.73 19.21
CA ASP A 422 -18.64 11.33 19.68
C ASP A 422 -17.52 10.47 19.08
N PHE A 423 -17.20 10.71 17.81
CA PHE A 423 -16.10 10.05 17.12
C PHE A 423 -14.75 10.43 17.74
N LEU A 424 -14.54 11.71 18.04
CA LEU A 424 -13.29 12.19 18.64
C LEU A 424 -13.06 11.65 20.07
N GLN A 425 -14.15 11.41 20.81
CA GLN A 425 -14.14 10.94 22.19
C GLN A 425 -13.99 9.42 22.33
N ASN A 426 -13.98 8.66 21.23
CA ASN A 426 -13.93 7.20 21.25
C ASN A 426 -15.04 6.58 22.12
N LEU A 427 -16.31 6.97 21.92
CA LEU A 427 -17.41 6.45 22.75
C LEU A 427 -17.63 4.93 22.63
N ALA A 428 -17.10 4.29 21.58
CA ALA A 428 -17.04 2.83 21.49
C ALA A 428 -16.03 2.19 22.45
N GLY A 429 -15.14 2.97 23.07
CA GLY A 429 -14.17 2.53 24.06
C GLY A 429 -13.11 1.58 23.50
N LEU A 430 -12.68 1.77 22.25
CA LEU A 430 -11.71 0.90 21.60
C LEU A 430 -10.33 1.04 22.26
N LYS A 431 -9.74 -0.09 22.64
CA LYS A 431 -8.37 -0.19 23.18
C LYS A 431 -7.36 -0.85 22.23
N ILE A 432 -7.79 -1.09 21.00
CA ILE A 432 -7.05 -1.74 19.91
C ILE A 432 -6.52 -0.72 18.90
N GLY A 433 -5.69 -1.17 17.96
CA GLY A 433 -5.01 -0.30 16.98
C GLY A 433 -3.66 0.18 17.50
N ARG A 434 -3.11 1.24 16.89
CA ARG A 434 -1.90 1.88 17.40
C ARG A 434 -2.16 2.43 18.80
N GLN A 435 -1.22 2.16 19.70
CA GLN A 435 -1.28 2.57 21.09
C GLN A 435 -0.22 3.62 21.38
N PHE A 436 -0.54 4.52 22.29
CA PHE A 436 0.32 5.62 22.69
C PHE A 436 0.41 5.66 24.21
N LEU A 437 1.60 5.91 24.71
CA LEU A 437 1.84 6.29 26.08
C LEU A 437 1.45 7.75 26.24
N HIS A 438 0.45 8.00 27.07
CA HIS A 438 0.00 9.33 27.43
C HIS A 438 0.71 9.79 28.70
N LEU A 439 1.46 10.89 28.59
CA LEU A 439 2.23 11.48 29.69
C LEU A 439 1.67 12.88 29.97
N ALA A 440 0.74 12.97 30.91
CA ALA A 440 0.16 14.25 31.29
C ALA A 440 1.22 15.22 31.83
N ALA A 441 0.96 16.52 31.72
CA ALA A 441 1.78 17.54 32.37
C ALA A 441 1.93 17.24 33.88
N GLY A 442 3.15 17.35 34.40
CA GLY A 442 3.48 17.00 35.78
C GLY A 442 3.89 15.54 35.99
N THR A 443 3.83 14.67 34.97
CA THR A 443 4.28 13.27 35.07
C THR A 443 5.73 13.19 35.53
N VAL A 444 6.02 12.29 36.47
CA VAL A 444 7.35 12.08 37.04
C VAL A 444 7.94 10.77 36.52
N LEU A 445 9.04 10.87 35.77
CA LEU A 445 9.81 9.74 35.28
C LEU A 445 10.98 9.44 36.22
N THR A 446 11.25 8.16 36.48
CA THR A 446 12.37 7.75 37.35
C THR A 446 13.64 7.55 36.54
N ASN A 447 14.79 8.04 37.01
CA ASN A 447 16.05 7.83 36.29
C ASN A 447 16.43 6.34 36.19
N LYS A 448 17.02 5.96 35.07
CA LYS A 448 17.50 4.60 34.84
C LYS A 448 18.83 4.38 35.57
N ALA A 449 18.94 3.26 36.29
CA ALA A 449 20.16 2.92 37.04
C ALA A 449 21.42 2.93 36.13
N PRO A 450 22.57 3.43 36.61
CA PRO A 450 22.90 3.77 38.00
C PRO A 450 22.52 5.21 38.42
N GLN A 451 21.90 5.99 37.54
CA GLN A 451 21.51 7.36 37.84
C GLN A 451 20.35 7.35 38.84
N THR A 452 20.44 8.17 39.88
CA THR A 452 19.39 8.36 40.88
C THR A 452 18.62 9.65 40.60
N GLY A 453 17.38 9.74 41.08
CA GLY A 453 16.53 10.93 40.91
C GLY A 453 15.35 10.72 39.97
N THR A 454 14.67 11.83 39.64
CA THR A 454 13.48 11.84 38.79
C THR A 454 13.52 13.03 37.82
N VAL A 455 12.77 12.91 36.74
CA VAL A 455 12.55 13.96 35.74
C VAL A 455 11.06 14.25 35.70
N GLN A 456 10.68 15.50 35.99
CA GLN A 456 9.30 15.95 35.86
C GLN A 456 9.07 16.56 34.48
N LEU A 457 7.99 16.17 33.84
CA LEU A 457 7.50 16.76 32.59
C LEU A 457 6.63 17.97 32.92
N LEU A 458 6.82 19.07 32.19
CA LEU A 458 6.07 20.31 32.39
C LEU A 458 4.88 20.42 31.45
N LYS A 459 4.97 19.79 30.28
CA LYS A 459 3.95 19.73 29.24
C LYS A 459 3.42 18.31 29.12
N GLU A 460 2.28 18.20 28.45
CA GLU A 460 1.73 16.93 28.03
C GLU A 460 2.55 16.37 26.85
N HIS A 461 2.79 15.06 26.85
CA HIS A 461 3.50 14.37 25.79
C HIS A 461 2.78 13.07 25.42
N ILE A 462 2.79 12.75 24.13
CA ILE A 462 2.22 11.52 23.59
C ILE A 462 3.32 10.81 22.83
N VAL A 463 3.64 9.57 23.24
CA VAL A 463 4.70 8.78 22.60
C VAL A 463 4.11 7.48 22.09
N GLU A 464 4.34 7.18 20.81
CA GLU A 464 3.87 5.93 20.21
C GLU A 464 4.49 4.72 20.92
N LEU A 465 3.65 3.85 21.48
CA LEU A 465 4.06 2.82 22.42
C LEU A 465 5.03 1.80 21.79
N GLY A 466 4.84 1.48 20.50
CA GLY A 466 5.72 0.58 19.75
C GLY A 466 7.14 1.11 19.58
N LYS A 467 7.36 2.42 19.76
CA LYS A 467 8.68 3.07 19.72
C LYS A 467 9.30 3.24 21.11
N VAL A 468 8.57 2.94 22.18
CA VAL A 468 9.06 3.11 23.55
C VAL A 468 9.81 1.86 24.01
N PRO A 469 11.12 1.97 24.33
CA PRO A 469 11.87 0.84 24.87
C PRO A 469 11.25 0.30 26.16
N ILE A 470 11.32 -1.03 26.31
CA ILE A 470 10.90 -1.71 27.54
C ILE A 470 12.14 -2.03 28.36
N PHE A 471 12.14 -1.60 29.62
CA PHE A 471 13.16 -1.95 30.60
C PHE A 471 12.59 -2.91 31.64
N LYS A 472 13.29 -4.02 31.93
CA LYS A 472 12.82 -5.05 32.85
C LYS A 472 13.76 -5.17 34.05
N ASN A 473 13.27 -4.79 35.23
CA ASN A 473 13.99 -4.94 36.51
C ASN A 473 13.09 -4.60 37.72
N PRO A 474 12.74 -5.53 38.64
CA PRO A 474 12.17 -6.87 38.45
C PRO A 474 10.75 -6.86 37.82
N VAL A 475 10.18 -5.68 37.61
CA VAL A 475 8.94 -5.42 36.86
C VAL A 475 9.26 -4.76 35.52
N GLU A 476 8.26 -4.63 34.65
CA GLU A 476 8.43 -3.96 33.36
C GLU A 476 8.12 -2.46 33.44
N TRP A 477 8.94 -1.68 32.74
CA TRP A 477 8.88 -0.23 32.66
C TRP A 477 8.91 0.19 31.20
N TYR A 478 8.26 1.31 30.90
CA TYR A 478 8.44 2.06 29.67
C TYR A 478 9.52 3.13 29.87
N GLU A 479 10.40 3.29 28.88
CA GLU A 479 11.46 4.32 28.87
C GLU A 479 11.18 5.38 27.79
N PRO A 480 10.13 6.22 27.93
CA PRO A 480 9.85 7.24 26.93
C PRO A 480 10.96 8.27 26.81
N LYS A 481 11.15 8.75 25.57
CA LYS A 481 11.98 9.91 25.26
C LYS A 481 11.09 10.98 24.67
N VAL A 482 11.11 12.17 25.26
CA VAL A 482 10.30 13.33 24.86
C VAL A 482 11.18 14.56 24.75
N ASP A 483 10.86 15.47 23.86
CA ASP A 483 11.55 16.74 23.74
C ASP A 483 10.66 17.85 24.33
N GLU A 484 11.17 18.58 25.32
CA GLU A 484 10.46 19.65 26.01
C GLU A 484 11.37 20.87 26.10
N ASP A 485 10.93 21.99 25.51
CA ASP A 485 11.66 23.26 25.45
C ASP A 485 13.09 23.11 24.88
N GLY A 486 13.21 22.29 23.82
CA GLY A 486 14.48 22.00 23.15
C GLY A 486 15.42 21.06 23.92
N GLN A 487 14.97 20.52 25.07
CA GLN A 487 15.73 19.54 25.86
C GLN A 487 15.09 18.16 25.77
N SER A 488 15.93 17.17 25.46
CA SER A 488 15.49 15.78 25.43
C SER A 488 15.43 15.20 26.85
N LYS A 489 14.24 14.85 27.29
CA LYS A 489 13.95 14.24 28.59
C LYS A 489 13.66 12.75 28.41
N THR A 490 14.19 11.94 29.32
CA THR A 490 13.97 10.48 29.35
C THR A 490 13.95 9.98 30.79
N GLY A 491 13.24 8.87 31.01
CA GLY A 491 13.19 8.19 32.29
C GLY A 491 12.19 7.03 32.24
N LEU A 492 11.96 6.39 33.38
CA LEU A 492 11.16 5.17 33.51
C LEU A 492 9.80 5.47 34.13
N ILE A 493 8.75 4.90 33.53
CA ILE A 493 7.40 4.81 34.11
C ILE A 493 6.97 3.35 34.16
N LYS A 494 6.39 2.90 35.29
CA LYS A 494 5.96 1.50 35.43
C LYS A 494 4.86 1.22 34.41
N LYS A 495 4.88 0.05 33.78
CA LYS A 495 3.78 -0.34 32.88
C LYS A 495 2.41 -0.33 33.57
N ALA A 496 2.35 -0.66 34.86
CA ALA A 496 1.12 -0.67 35.64
C ALA A 496 0.55 0.74 35.92
N ASP A 497 1.41 1.76 35.93
CA ASP A 497 1.04 3.15 36.21
C ASP A 497 0.86 3.96 34.91
N ALA A 498 1.24 3.38 33.77
CA ALA A 498 1.22 4.02 32.46
C ALA A 498 -0.20 4.14 31.91
N GLN A 499 -0.60 5.35 31.55
CA GLN A 499 -1.84 5.57 30.82
C GLN A 499 -1.63 5.28 29.33
N ILE A 500 -2.33 4.27 28.82
CA ILE A 500 -2.32 3.92 27.40
C ILE A 500 -3.60 4.43 26.75
N ILE A 501 -3.43 5.18 25.66
CA ILE A 501 -4.51 5.61 24.77
C ILE A 501 -4.31 4.99 23.39
N THR A 502 -5.30 5.11 22.52
CA THR A 502 -5.26 4.54 21.17
C THR A 502 -5.38 5.59 20.09
N GLN A 503 -5.13 5.21 18.84
CA GLN A 503 -5.42 6.05 17.67
C GLN A 503 -6.90 6.46 17.53
N HIS A 504 -7.81 5.85 18.31
CA HIS A 504 -9.22 6.20 18.33
C HIS A 504 -9.54 7.33 19.31
N ASP A 505 -8.66 7.63 20.27
CA ASP A 505 -8.84 8.69 21.27
C ASP A 505 -8.39 10.07 20.72
N TRP A 506 -9.02 10.58 19.66
CA TRP A 506 -8.54 11.76 18.92
C TRP A 506 -8.43 13.01 19.81
N GLU A 507 -9.41 13.25 20.68
CA GLU A 507 -9.36 14.40 21.60
C GLU A 507 -8.15 14.31 22.53
N LYS A 508 -7.85 13.12 23.07
CA LYS A 508 -6.65 12.87 23.90
C LYS A 508 -5.36 12.89 23.10
N LEU A 509 -5.44 12.77 21.77
CA LEU A 509 -4.30 12.91 20.86
C LEU A 509 -4.04 14.37 20.44
N GLY A 510 -4.85 15.31 20.95
CA GLY A 510 -4.71 16.75 20.74
C GLY A 510 -5.63 17.34 19.67
N PHE A 511 -6.57 16.57 19.11
CA PHE A 511 -7.56 17.14 18.18
C PHE A 511 -8.53 18.07 18.90
N ARG A 512 -8.76 19.25 18.32
CA ARG A 512 -9.63 20.29 18.92
C ARG A 512 -10.54 20.92 17.89
N VAL A 513 -11.81 21.07 18.24
CA VAL A 513 -12.79 21.79 17.43
C VAL A 513 -12.55 23.29 17.55
N VAL A 514 -12.43 23.98 16.41
CA VAL A 514 -12.36 25.43 16.30
C VAL A 514 -13.67 25.91 15.70
N LYS A 515 -14.43 26.67 16.48
CA LYS A 515 -15.72 27.22 16.08
C LYS A 515 -15.84 28.64 16.58
N GLU A 516 -16.33 29.52 15.72
CA GLU A 516 -16.56 30.91 16.08
C GLU A 516 -17.67 31.05 17.12
N ALA A 517 -17.49 31.98 18.07
CA ALA A 517 -18.53 32.30 19.04
C ALA A 517 -19.66 33.16 18.44
N SER A 518 -19.36 33.89 17.36
CA SER A 518 -20.31 34.76 16.69
C SER A 518 -21.40 33.98 15.95
N ALA A 519 -22.60 34.54 15.84
CA ALA A 519 -23.69 33.94 15.06
C ALA A 519 -23.61 34.23 13.55
N ASN A 520 -22.73 35.15 13.13
CA ASN A 520 -22.65 35.66 11.76
C ASN A 520 -21.38 35.16 11.06
N VAL A 521 -21.24 33.84 10.96
CA VAL A 521 -20.07 33.22 10.32
C VAL A 521 -20.17 33.40 8.79
N ASP A 522 -19.37 34.31 8.24
CA ASP A 522 -19.32 34.62 6.80
C ASP A 522 -18.16 33.91 6.07
N GLY A 523 -17.40 33.06 6.78
CA GLY A 523 -16.24 32.34 6.24
C GLY A 523 -14.93 33.14 6.28
N PHE A 524 -14.95 34.41 6.68
CA PHE A 524 -13.74 35.15 7.05
C PHE A 524 -13.43 34.92 8.52
N LEU A 525 -12.19 34.53 8.81
CA LEU A 525 -11.73 34.33 10.18
C LEU A 525 -11.72 35.68 10.92
N ASP A 526 -12.46 35.74 12.01
CA ASP A 526 -12.45 36.82 13.00
C ASP A 526 -11.70 36.36 14.27
N PRO A 527 -10.39 36.65 14.42
CA PRO A 527 -9.56 36.05 15.49
C PRO A 527 -10.06 36.36 16.91
N ASP A 528 -10.69 37.51 17.11
CA ASP A 528 -11.20 37.93 18.42
C ASP A 528 -12.43 37.11 18.87
N GLU A 529 -13.14 36.50 17.92
CA GLU A 529 -14.32 35.65 18.15
C GLU A 529 -13.96 34.15 18.29
N MET A 530 -12.66 33.81 18.28
CA MET A 530 -12.17 32.43 18.39
C MET A 530 -11.97 31.97 19.84
N PRO A 531 -11.96 30.66 20.10
CA PRO A 531 -11.54 30.10 21.39
C PRO A 531 -10.11 30.50 21.77
N ASP A 532 -9.84 30.66 23.07
CA ASP A 532 -8.54 31.14 23.58
C ASP A 532 -7.34 30.30 23.11
N PHE A 533 -7.49 28.97 23.09
CA PHE A 533 -6.42 28.09 22.62
C PHE A 533 -6.05 28.35 21.15
N PHE A 534 -7.03 28.72 20.31
CA PHE A 534 -6.78 29.05 18.91
C PHE A 534 -6.12 30.42 18.81
N LYS A 535 -6.54 31.41 19.62
CA LYS A 535 -5.93 32.75 19.65
C LYS A 535 -4.44 32.69 19.97
N ASP A 536 -4.04 31.83 20.91
CA ASP A 536 -2.64 31.65 21.27
C ASP A 536 -1.85 30.99 20.14
N LEU A 537 -2.39 29.94 19.53
CA LEU A 537 -1.78 29.28 18.37
C LEU A 537 -1.70 30.21 17.14
N TYR A 538 -2.70 31.07 16.97
CA TYR A 538 -2.76 32.07 15.90
C TYR A 538 -1.66 33.12 16.07
N LYS A 539 -1.39 33.61 17.28
CA LYS A 539 -0.24 34.50 17.55
C LYS A 539 1.10 33.82 17.28
N ASP A 540 1.18 32.53 17.55
CA ASP A 540 2.38 31.74 17.32
C ASP A 540 2.72 31.58 15.83
N LEU A 541 1.76 31.74 14.91
CA LEU A 541 2.04 31.77 13.48
C LEU A 541 2.99 32.91 13.11
N ASP A 542 2.71 34.14 13.50
CA ASP A 542 3.59 35.30 13.23
C ASP A 542 4.92 35.13 13.99
N ARG A 543 4.87 34.65 15.24
CA ARG A 543 6.08 34.39 16.05
C ARG A 543 7.00 33.33 15.45
N LEU A 544 6.49 32.39 14.65
CA LEU A 544 7.29 31.34 13.99
C LEU A 544 7.41 31.58 12.47
N GLY A 545 6.74 32.61 11.96
CA GLY A 545 6.59 32.95 10.56
C GLY A 545 7.54 34.06 10.15
N ASN A 546 6.98 35.16 9.63
CA ASN A 546 7.75 36.28 9.11
C ASN A 546 8.08 37.36 10.17
N HIS A 547 7.43 37.30 11.34
CA HIS A 547 7.61 38.23 12.47
C HIS A 547 7.33 39.70 12.15
N ASP A 548 6.37 39.99 11.27
CA ASP A 548 5.99 41.35 10.89
C ASP A 548 4.92 41.97 11.83
N GLY A 549 4.45 41.18 12.81
CA GLY A 549 3.43 41.58 13.78
C GLY A 549 2.00 41.40 13.27
N LYS A 550 1.81 40.75 12.12
CA LYS A 550 0.50 40.44 11.53
C LYS A 550 0.45 38.97 11.12
N VAL A 551 -0.61 38.29 11.54
CA VAL A 551 -0.83 36.91 11.09
C VAL A 551 -1.50 36.91 9.72
N THR A 552 -0.77 36.38 8.75
CA THR A 552 -1.13 36.32 7.33
C THR A 552 -0.82 34.93 6.76
N PRO A 553 -1.37 34.55 5.59
CA PRO A 553 -1.02 33.28 4.95
C PRO A 553 0.47 33.13 4.62
N GLU A 554 1.20 34.23 4.51
CA GLU A 554 2.65 34.29 4.28
C GLU A 554 3.47 33.75 5.47
N ASP A 555 2.88 33.63 6.66
CA ASP A 555 3.54 33.06 7.84
C ASP A 555 3.60 31.53 7.83
N LEU A 556 2.58 30.89 7.23
CA LEU A 556 2.40 29.44 7.27
C LEU A 556 3.58 28.65 6.69
N PRO A 557 4.18 29.02 5.53
CA PRO A 557 5.30 28.26 4.96
C PRO A 557 6.50 28.13 5.91
N GLU A 558 6.77 29.16 6.73
CA GLU A 558 7.87 29.13 7.69
C GLU A 558 7.44 28.52 9.03
N ALA A 559 6.29 28.95 9.56
CA ALA A 559 5.79 28.49 10.86
C ALA A 559 5.54 26.96 10.88
N LEU A 560 5.03 26.38 9.79
CA LEU A 560 4.73 24.94 9.71
C LEU A 560 5.97 24.05 9.51
N LYS A 561 7.17 24.64 9.36
CA LYS A 561 8.44 23.87 9.47
C LYS A 561 8.74 23.48 10.91
N ASN A 562 8.19 24.22 11.87
CA ASN A 562 8.24 23.82 13.27
C ASN A 562 7.29 22.63 13.52
N VAL A 563 7.85 21.51 13.97
CA VAL A 563 7.11 20.25 14.14
C VAL A 563 5.99 20.36 15.17
N GLU A 564 6.23 21.04 16.30
CA GLU A 564 5.23 21.23 17.37
C GLU A 564 4.08 22.12 16.87
N MET A 565 4.40 23.23 16.20
CA MET A 565 3.40 24.10 15.59
C MET A 565 2.55 23.36 14.56
N ARG A 566 3.17 22.61 13.66
CA ARG A 566 2.46 21.83 12.64
C ARG A 566 1.60 20.73 13.24
N ASP A 567 2.07 20.04 14.27
CA ASP A 567 1.29 19.00 14.97
C ASP A 567 0.02 19.60 15.57
N HIS A 568 0.12 20.71 16.30
CA HIS A 568 -1.04 21.40 16.85
C HIS A 568 -1.98 21.95 15.77
N TRP A 569 -1.42 22.60 14.75
CA TRP A 569 -2.19 23.26 13.68
C TRP A 569 -2.95 22.25 12.81
N SER A 570 -2.33 21.12 12.47
CA SER A 570 -2.95 20.07 11.64
C SER A 570 -4.02 19.25 12.38
N LYS A 571 -4.09 19.36 13.71
CA LYS A 571 -5.11 18.71 14.56
C LYS A 571 -6.32 19.61 14.87
N LEU A 572 -6.35 20.83 14.34
CA LEU A 572 -7.53 21.68 14.40
C LEU A 572 -8.63 21.15 13.48
N ILE A 573 -9.86 21.14 13.98
CA ILE A 573 -11.07 20.75 13.23
C ILE A 573 -11.97 21.98 13.13
N ALA A 574 -12.00 22.62 11.98
CA ALA A 574 -12.67 23.91 11.83
C ALA A 574 -14.12 23.75 11.39
N TYR A 575 -15.04 24.44 12.05
CA TYR A 575 -16.45 24.46 11.68
C TYR A 575 -16.82 25.80 11.06
N HIS A 576 -16.92 25.84 9.73
CA HIS A 576 -17.19 27.06 8.96
C HIS A 576 -17.98 26.74 7.67
N PRO A 577 -18.61 27.73 7.02
CA PRO A 577 -19.29 27.51 5.76
C PRO A 577 -18.29 27.24 4.64
N THR A 578 -18.58 26.24 3.81
CA THR A 578 -17.81 25.90 2.61
C THR A 578 -17.70 27.08 1.62
N GLU A 579 -16.56 27.19 0.94
CA GLU A 579 -16.33 28.24 -0.07
C GLU A 579 -17.02 27.94 -1.40
N TRP A 580 -17.48 26.71 -1.61
CA TRP A 580 -18.00 26.21 -2.89
C TRP A 580 -19.52 26.43 -3.09
N LYS A 581 -20.19 27.14 -2.17
CA LYS A 581 -21.66 27.27 -2.13
C LYS A 581 -22.22 28.58 -2.67
N ASP A 582 -21.74 29.71 -2.15
CA ASP A 582 -22.40 31.00 -2.32
C ASP A 582 -21.73 31.80 -3.44
N LYS A 583 -22.53 32.34 -4.36
CA LYS A 583 -22.06 33.22 -5.45
C LYS A 583 -21.58 34.55 -4.89
N SER A 584 -20.77 35.27 -5.66
CA SER A 584 -20.08 36.50 -5.24
C SER A 584 -21.00 37.68 -4.86
N GLU A 585 -22.28 37.62 -5.23
CA GLU A 585 -23.31 38.60 -4.87
C GLU A 585 -24.00 38.31 -3.52
N GLU A 586 -23.82 37.11 -2.97
CA GLU A 586 -24.44 36.70 -1.72
C GLU A 586 -23.80 37.45 -0.52
N PRO A 587 -24.57 37.70 0.56
CA PRO A 587 -24.11 38.52 1.70
C PRO A 587 -22.78 38.08 2.32
N LYS A 588 -22.48 36.76 2.28
CA LYS A 588 -21.20 36.16 2.70
C LYS A 588 -19.98 36.90 2.15
N TRP A 589 -20.05 37.37 0.90
CA TRP A 589 -18.92 37.97 0.20
C TRP A 589 -18.85 39.50 0.34
N SER A 590 -19.68 40.11 1.18
CA SER A 590 -19.73 41.58 1.34
C SER A 590 -18.38 42.17 1.76
N ARG A 591 -17.61 41.45 2.59
CA ARG A 591 -16.28 41.86 3.07
C ARG A 591 -15.24 41.93 1.95
N LEU A 592 -15.40 41.15 0.88
CA LEU A 592 -14.45 41.10 -0.24
C LEU A 592 -14.31 42.46 -0.94
N ALA A 593 -15.41 43.21 -1.07
CA ALA A 593 -15.39 44.53 -1.67
C ALA A 593 -14.61 45.56 -0.83
N GLN A 594 -14.60 45.40 0.50
CA GLN A 594 -13.83 46.24 1.41
C GLN A 594 -12.34 45.88 1.35
N ILE A 595 -12.03 44.57 1.31
CA ILE A 595 -10.66 44.06 1.23
C ILE A 595 -9.96 44.50 -0.06
N LEU A 596 -10.69 44.56 -1.18
CA LEU A 596 -10.15 44.88 -2.51
C LEU A 596 -10.58 46.28 -3.00
N GLU A 597 -10.85 47.22 -2.08
CA GLU A 597 -11.32 48.56 -2.44
C GLU A 597 -10.34 49.31 -3.37
N ASP A 598 -9.05 49.12 -3.16
CA ASP A 598 -7.96 49.71 -3.95
C ASP A 598 -7.59 48.88 -5.21
N ALA A 599 -8.24 47.74 -5.43
CA ALA A 599 -7.93 46.81 -6.53
C ALA A 599 -9.19 46.42 -7.32
N PRO A 600 -9.85 47.37 -8.02
CA PRO A 600 -11.15 47.14 -8.64
C PRO A 600 -11.12 46.10 -9.78
N LYS A 601 -10.02 45.96 -10.54
CA LYS A 601 -9.92 44.89 -11.55
C LYS A 601 -9.80 43.53 -10.88
N MET A 602 -9.02 43.44 -9.80
CA MET A 602 -8.91 42.21 -9.00
C MET A 602 -10.26 41.84 -8.39
N LEU A 603 -10.99 42.78 -7.78
CA LEU A 603 -12.33 42.53 -7.25
C LEU A 603 -13.28 41.99 -8.32
N LYS A 604 -13.31 42.61 -9.51
CA LYS A 604 -14.15 42.15 -10.63
C LYS A 604 -13.77 40.73 -11.08
N HIS A 605 -12.47 40.45 -11.16
CA HIS A 605 -11.96 39.14 -11.58
C HIS A 605 -12.26 38.04 -10.54
N GLU A 606 -12.03 38.31 -9.25
CA GLU A 606 -12.30 37.36 -8.17
C GLU A 606 -13.80 37.06 -8.03
N LYS A 607 -14.67 38.07 -8.16
CA LYS A 607 -16.13 37.83 -8.21
C LYS A 607 -16.53 36.88 -9.33
N ALA A 608 -16.00 37.09 -10.54
CA ALA A 608 -16.26 36.22 -11.68
C ALA A 608 -15.72 34.80 -11.47
N ARG A 609 -14.58 34.64 -10.78
CA ARG A 609 -14.04 33.33 -10.41
C ARG A 609 -14.92 32.60 -9.41
N ILE A 610 -15.32 33.27 -8.33
CA ILE A 610 -16.23 32.71 -7.30
C ILE A 610 -17.49 32.16 -7.98
N ASP A 611 -18.14 32.96 -8.83
CA ASP A 611 -19.37 32.54 -9.53
C ASP A 611 -19.20 31.31 -10.44
N LYS A 612 -17.97 31.05 -10.91
CA LYS A 612 -17.63 29.88 -11.74
C LYS A 612 -17.15 28.68 -10.93
N LEU A 613 -16.71 28.88 -9.70
CA LEU A 613 -16.21 27.82 -8.83
C LEU A 613 -17.31 27.16 -8.01
N VAL A 614 -18.44 27.84 -7.78
CA VAL A 614 -19.55 27.27 -7.01
C VAL A 614 -20.15 26.02 -7.68
N PHE A 615 -20.50 25.05 -6.85
CA PHE A 615 -21.19 23.80 -7.25
C PHE A 615 -22.04 23.18 -6.12
N TRP A 616 -21.93 23.67 -4.89
CA TRP A 616 -22.56 23.03 -3.73
C TRP A 616 -24.08 22.94 -3.83
N LYS A 617 -24.74 23.96 -4.41
CA LYS A 617 -26.20 23.99 -4.59
C LYS A 617 -26.69 22.93 -5.59
N ASP A 618 -25.80 22.40 -6.44
CA ASP A 618 -26.09 21.33 -7.40
C ASP A 618 -25.99 19.94 -6.75
N LEU A 619 -25.39 19.86 -5.56
CA LEU A 619 -25.33 18.63 -4.78
C LEU A 619 -26.69 18.38 -4.12
N SER A 620 -27.44 17.42 -4.64
CA SER A 620 -28.74 17.02 -4.11
C SER A 620 -28.88 15.50 -4.02
N GLY A 621 -29.89 15.04 -3.27
CA GLY A 621 -30.17 13.61 -3.12
C GLY A 621 -29.00 12.84 -2.52
N LYS A 622 -28.37 11.99 -3.33
CA LYS A 622 -27.35 11.00 -2.90
C LYS A 622 -26.03 11.59 -2.43
N ALA A 623 -25.74 12.88 -2.70
CA ALA A 623 -24.53 13.52 -2.21
C ALA A 623 -24.55 13.70 -0.68
N GLU A 624 -25.73 13.81 -0.06
CA GLU A 624 -25.91 13.90 1.40
C GLU A 624 -25.11 15.03 2.10
N VAL A 625 -24.86 16.12 1.39
CA VAL A 625 -24.23 17.32 1.97
C VAL A 625 -25.26 18.31 2.54
N PRO A 626 -24.92 19.11 3.56
CA PRO A 626 -25.84 20.04 4.18
C PRO A 626 -26.10 21.24 3.27
N ALA A 627 -27.38 21.62 3.14
CA ALA A 627 -27.80 22.69 2.23
C ALA A 627 -27.30 24.08 2.64
N ASP A 628 -27.03 24.31 3.92
CA ASP A 628 -26.47 25.56 4.44
C ASP A 628 -24.96 25.70 4.16
N GLY A 629 -24.28 24.59 3.84
CA GLY A 629 -22.85 24.51 3.57
C GLY A 629 -21.96 24.48 4.82
N MET A 630 -22.52 24.33 6.02
CA MET A 630 -21.75 24.27 7.26
C MET A 630 -21.20 22.85 7.48
N VAL A 631 -19.88 22.71 7.51
CA VAL A 631 -19.20 21.40 7.65
C VAL A 631 -17.98 21.53 8.56
N TRP A 632 -17.51 20.38 9.07
CA TRP A 632 -16.27 20.30 9.84
C TRP A 632 -15.13 19.88 8.92
N HIS A 633 -14.12 20.74 8.80
CA HIS A 633 -12.92 20.48 8.00
C HIS A 633 -11.82 19.86 8.85
N PHE A 634 -11.12 18.88 8.27
CA PHE A 634 -9.92 18.27 8.83
C PHE A 634 -8.74 18.55 7.92
N HIS A 635 -7.54 18.67 8.51
CA HIS A 635 -6.32 18.67 7.71
C HIS A 635 -6.18 17.31 6.98
N PRO A 636 -6.11 17.27 5.62
CA PRO A 636 -6.19 16.01 4.88
C PRO A 636 -5.10 14.98 5.22
N ILE A 637 -3.84 15.41 5.35
CA ILE A 637 -2.72 14.51 5.66
C ILE A 637 -2.80 13.98 7.10
N GLN A 638 -3.01 14.86 8.08
CA GLN A 638 -3.15 14.47 9.48
C GLN A 638 -4.36 13.56 9.72
N PHE A 639 -5.49 13.81 9.05
CA PHE A 639 -6.66 12.94 9.13
C PHE A 639 -6.31 11.51 8.71
N ILE A 640 -5.66 11.34 7.54
CA ILE A 640 -5.21 10.02 7.05
C ILE A 640 -4.24 9.39 8.03
N GLU A 641 -3.25 10.15 8.51
CA GLU A 641 -2.26 9.64 9.45
C GLU A 641 -2.92 9.14 10.73
N SER A 642 -3.92 9.84 11.26
CA SER A 642 -4.60 9.44 12.50
C SER A 642 -5.59 8.28 12.31
N ILE A 643 -6.32 8.24 11.20
CA ILE A 643 -7.36 7.22 10.97
C ILE A 643 -6.83 5.92 10.39
N LYS A 644 -5.72 5.96 9.62
CA LYS A 644 -5.18 4.75 8.98
C LYS A 644 -4.81 3.72 10.06
N SER A 645 -5.24 2.48 9.86
CA SER A 645 -4.69 1.36 10.62
C SER A 645 -3.33 1.02 10.03
N GLU A 646 -2.31 0.80 10.85
CA GLU A 646 -1.13 0.08 10.35
C GLU A 646 -1.56 -1.32 9.94
N GLU A 647 -1.43 -1.64 8.65
CA GLU A 647 -1.56 -3.01 8.21
C GLU A 647 -0.45 -3.81 8.91
N LYS A 648 -0.83 -4.64 9.89
CA LYS A 648 0.07 -5.65 10.43
C LYS A 648 0.66 -6.40 9.24
N PHE A 649 1.97 -6.59 9.26
CA PHE A 649 2.64 -7.29 8.18
C PHE A 649 1.95 -8.64 7.92
N LYS A 650 1.73 -8.95 6.65
CA LYS A 650 1.24 -10.25 6.21
C LYS A 650 2.19 -10.87 5.21
N PHE A 651 2.55 -12.12 5.45
CA PHE A 651 3.16 -12.97 4.45
C PHE A 651 2.19 -13.13 3.28
N THR A 652 2.66 -12.82 2.07
CA THR A 652 1.91 -13.04 0.83
C THR A 652 2.53 -14.20 0.07
N LEU A 653 1.77 -14.86 -0.80
CA LEU A 653 2.30 -15.91 -1.67
C LEU A 653 3.50 -15.42 -2.50
N ASP A 654 3.49 -14.17 -2.97
CA ASP A 654 4.61 -13.63 -3.73
C ASP A 654 5.87 -13.41 -2.89
N MET A 655 5.72 -13.06 -1.61
CA MET A 655 6.85 -13.08 -0.67
C MET A 655 7.37 -14.50 -0.47
N MET A 656 6.47 -15.48 -0.28
CA MET A 656 6.87 -16.88 -0.09
C MET A 656 7.59 -17.45 -1.31
N LYS A 657 7.16 -17.10 -2.53
CA LYS A 657 7.87 -17.46 -3.77
C LYS A 657 9.26 -16.83 -3.87
N ARG A 658 9.45 -15.61 -3.33
CA ARG A 658 10.77 -14.96 -3.28
C ARG A 658 11.71 -15.61 -2.26
N ILE A 659 11.17 -16.09 -1.14
CA ILE A 659 11.90 -16.91 -0.16
C ILE A 659 12.28 -18.25 -0.79
N TYR A 660 11.35 -18.90 -1.50
CA TYR A 660 11.51 -20.21 -2.13
C TYR A 660 11.46 -20.16 -3.66
N PRO A 661 12.47 -19.57 -4.33
CA PRO A 661 12.42 -19.31 -5.77
C PRO A 661 12.49 -20.58 -6.63
N LEU A 662 12.95 -21.71 -6.08
CA LEU A 662 13.04 -23.00 -6.77
C LEU A 662 11.78 -23.86 -6.62
N VAL A 663 10.78 -23.40 -5.86
CA VAL A 663 9.51 -24.13 -5.70
C VAL A 663 8.62 -23.87 -6.92
N GLY A 664 8.24 -24.95 -7.60
CA GLY A 664 7.36 -24.90 -8.77
C GLY A 664 5.89 -24.64 -8.42
N SER A 665 5.10 -24.28 -9.43
CA SER A 665 3.70 -23.88 -9.27
C SER A 665 2.79 -24.92 -8.62
N SER A 666 3.12 -26.21 -8.74
CA SER A 666 2.39 -27.31 -8.10
C SER A 666 2.40 -27.25 -6.57
N LYS A 667 3.36 -26.55 -5.96
CA LYS A 667 3.51 -26.37 -4.50
C LYS A 667 3.17 -24.94 -4.04
N TYR A 668 2.59 -24.10 -4.90
CA TYR A 668 2.11 -22.78 -4.47
C TYR A 668 0.99 -22.83 -3.41
N PRO A 669 0.07 -23.83 -3.42
CA PRO A 669 -0.86 -24.01 -2.32
C PRO A 669 -0.15 -24.22 -0.98
N ASP A 670 0.94 -24.99 -0.96
CA ASP A 670 1.74 -25.23 0.25
C ASP A 670 2.33 -23.93 0.82
N LEU A 671 2.90 -23.09 -0.06
CA LEU A 671 3.44 -21.78 0.32
C LEU A 671 2.34 -20.84 0.85
N GLN A 672 1.13 -20.91 0.28
CA GLN A 672 -0.01 -20.14 0.74
C GLN A 672 -0.46 -20.62 2.13
N GLU A 673 -0.56 -21.92 2.37
CA GLU A 673 -0.94 -22.49 3.68
C GLU A 673 0.06 -22.08 4.77
N ILE A 674 1.37 -22.09 4.47
CA ILE A 674 2.40 -21.60 5.39
C ILE A 674 2.19 -20.11 5.70
N ALA A 675 1.94 -19.29 4.67
CA ALA A 675 1.71 -17.85 4.86
C ALA A 675 0.48 -17.60 5.72
N ASP A 676 -0.60 -18.34 5.49
CA ASP A 676 -1.87 -18.19 6.21
C ASP A 676 -1.73 -18.56 7.69
N GLU A 677 -1.07 -19.68 8.02
CA GLU A 677 -0.82 -20.07 9.41
C GLU A 677 0.12 -19.08 10.13
N LEU A 678 1.17 -18.59 9.46
CA LEU A 678 2.03 -17.55 10.01
C LEU A 678 1.28 -16.24 10.25
N ASN A 679 0.41 -15.84 9.31
CA ASN A 679 -0.39 -14.61 9.43
C ASN A 679 -1.40 -14.67 10.56
N ALA A 680 -2.00 -15.85 10.79
CA ALA A 680 -2.96 -16.05 11.87
C ALA A 680 -2.34 -15.87 13.27
N HIS A 681 -1.04 -16.18 13.41
CA HIS A 681 -0.34 -16.22 14.71
C HIS A 681 0.94 -15.37 14.76
N ILE A 682 1.07 -14.35 13.92
CA ILE A 682 2.33 -13.61 13.73
C ILE A 682 2.86 -12.96 15.02
N ASP A 683 1.96 -12.40 15.84
CA ASP A 683 2.30 -11.75 17.12
C ASP A 683 2.65 -12.78 18.19
N PHE A 684 1.95 -13.91 18.19
CA PHE A 684 2.19 -15.02 19.10
C PHE A 684 3.57 -15.65 18.83
N TYR A 685 3.91 -15.84 17.55
CA TYR A 685 5.22 -16.31 17.11
C TYR A 685 6.34 -15.28 17.22
N LYS A 686 6.06 -14.03 17.61
CA LYS A 686 7.06 -12.95 17.67
C LYS A 686 7.75 -12.77 16.32
N LEU A 687 6.97 -12.66 15.24
CA LEU A 687 7.42 -12.39 13.87
C LEU A 687 6.96 -11.01 13.38
N ASP A 688 6.71 -10.12 14.32
CA ASP A 688 6.22 -8.74 14.19
C ASP A 688 7.26 -7.79 13.59
N THR A 689 8.56 -8.04 13.76
CA THR A 689 9.62 -7.18 13.20
C THR A 689 10.24 -7.76 11.92
N PRO A 690 10.67 -6.92 10.97
CA PRO A 690 11.39 -7.38 9.77
C PRO A 690 12.61 -8.24 10.06
N LEU A 691 13.30 -7.90 11.16
CA LEU A 691 14.53 -8.55 11.56
C LEU A 691 14.28 -9.97 12.08
N ARG A 692 13.25 -10.15 12.93
CA ARG A 692 12.82 -11.46 13.43
C ARG A 692 12.38 -12.36 12.28
N ARG A 693 11.57 -11.84 11.34
CA ARG A 693 11.13 -12.58 10.13
C ARG A 693 12.31 -13.04 9.27
N SER A 694 13.29 -12.17 9.06
CA SER A 694 14.47 -12.46 8.25
C SER A 694 15.36 -13.53 8.89
N HIS A 695 15.61 -13.45 10.21
CA HIS A 695 16.34 -14.47 10.95
C HIS A 695 15.60 -15.82 10.99
N TYR A 696 14.29 -15.80 11.21
CA TYR A 696 13.44 -16.99 11.20
C TYR A 696 13.54 -17.74 9.87
N PHE A 697 13.30 -17.05 8.75
CA PHE A 697 13.36 -17.70 7.43
C PHE A 697 14.77 -18.09 6.99
N ALA A 698 15.81 -17.36 7.42
CA ALA A 698 17.19 -17.77 7.16
C ALA A 698 17.51 -19.17 7.71
N GLN A 699 16.96 -19.48 8.89
CA GLN A 699 17.10 -20.80 9.53
C GLN A 699 16.19 -21.83 8.86
N VAL A 700 14.90 -21.51 8.69
CA VAL A 700 13.90 -22.43 8.11
C VAL A 700 14.28 -22.86 6.69
N MET A 701 14.73 -21.92 5.84
CA MET A 701 15.19 -22.26 4.48
C MET A 701 16.34 -23.27 4.47
N GLN A 702 17.24 -23.17 5.45
CA GLN A 702 18.34 -24.10 5.55
C GLN A 702 17.88 -25.49 5.99
N GLU A 703 16.89 -25.58 6.89
CA GLU A 703 16.35 -26.86 7.37
C GLU A 703 15.52 -27.56 6.30
N THR A 704 14.69 -26.82 5.56
CA THR A 704 13.81 -27.41 4.54
C THR A 704 14.49 -27.59 3.19
N GLY A 705 15.62 -26.92 2.99
CA GLY A 705 16.24 -26.77 1.67
C GLY A 705 15.39 -25.94 0.70
N PRO A 706 15.90 -25.68 -0.51
CA PRO A 706 15.27 -24.78 -1.47
C PRO A 706 14.00 -25.33 -2.12
N SER A 707 13.71 -26.64 -1.96
CA SER A 707 12.51 -27.31 -2.48
C SER A 707 11.38 -27.45 -1.46
N LEU A 708 11.54 -26.86 -0.26
CA LEU A 708 10.61 -26.94 0.86
C LEU A 708 10.28 -28.41 1.22
N SER A 709 11.28 -29.12 1.73
CA SER A 709 11.10 -30.48 2.27
C SER A 709 10.82 -30.42 3.77
N VAL A 710 9.63 -30.85 4.19
CA VAL A 710 9.21 -30.86 5.61
C VAL A 710 9.40 -32.22 6.29
N GLU A 711 10.09 -33.14 5.62
CA GLU A 711 10.36 -34.48 6.14
C GLU A 711 11.71 -34.99 5.63
N GLU A 712 12.44 -35.69 6.50
CA GLU A 712 13.68 -36.39 6.15
C GLU A 712 13.41 -37.72 5.44
N ALA A 713 14.06 -37.92 4.28
CA ALA A 713 13.90 -39.14 3.47
C ALA A 713 14.82 -40.32 3.84
N PHE A 714 15.88 -40.10 4.64
CA PHE A 714 16.83 -41.13 5.07
C PHE A 714 17.51 -41.98 3.97
N ILE A 715 17.65 -41.46 2.75
CA ILE A 715 18.40 -42.14 1.68
C ILE A 715 19.88 -41.73 1.75
N TRP A 716 20.71 -42.57 2.40
CA TRP A 716 22.13 -42.30 2.68
C TRP A 716 23.08 -43.26 1.96
N LYS A 717 24.29 -42.76 1.65
CA LYS A 717 25.38 -43.60 1.14
C LYS A 717 25.92 -44.46 2.27
N ALA A 718 26.14 -45.75 2.04
CA ALA A 718 26.66 -46.67 3.05
C ALA A 718 27.95 -46.15 3.71
N SER A 719 28.90 -45.65 2.91
CA SER A 719 30.15 -45.09 3.44
C SER A 719 29.93 -43.86 4.33
N SER A 720 28.95 -43.00 3.99
CA SER A 720 28.65 -41.80 4.77
C SER A 720 27.97 -42.14 6.09
N LEU A 721 27.14 -43.18 6.13
CA LEU A 721 26.55 -43.68 7.37
C LEU A 721 27.63 -44.09 8.38
N ILE A 722 28.62 -44.86 7.92
CA ILE A 722 29.76 -45.33 8.73
C ILE A 722 30.53 -44.13 9.32
N THR A 723 30.74 -43.08 8.53
CA THR A 723 31.49 -41.90 8.99
C THR A 723 30.70 -40.98 9.93
N THR A 724 29.38 -40.93 9.80
CA THR A 724 28.54 -39.91 10.46
C THR A 724 27.89 -40.42 11.74
N PHE A 725 27.53 -41.70 11.82
CA PHE A 725 26.72 -42.25 12.92
C PHE A 725 27.44 -43.39 13.64
N THR A 726 27.62 -43.24 14.96
CA THR A 726 28.31 -44.23 15.81
C THR A 726 27.74 -45.65 15.67
N TYR A 727 26.42 -45.80 15.52
CA TYR A 727 25.80 -47.10 15.28
C TYR A 727 26.34 -47.78 14.02
N PHE A 728 26.43 -47.06 12.91
CA PHE A 728 26.91 -47.60 11.63
C PHE A 728 28.43 -47.71 11.58
N ALA A 729 29.17 -46.88 12.33
CA ALA A 729 30.60 -47.08 12.55
C ALA A 729 30.88 -48.44 13.24
N ASN A 730 30.04 -48.79 14.23
CA ASN A 730 30.13 -50.06 14.95
C ASN A 730 29.46 -51.23 14.21
N ASN A 731 28.58 -50.95 13.25
CA ASN A 731 27.87 -51.95 12.44
C ASN A 731 27.98 -51.65 10.93
N PRO A 732 29.18 -51.73 10.31
CA PRO A 732 29.35 -51.39 8.89
C PRO A 732 28.54 -52.26 7.92
N SER A 733 28.28 -53.52 8.29
CA SER A 733 27.43 -54.43 7.50
C SER A 733 26.00 -53.90 7.36
N ALA A 734 25.43 -53.32 8.42
CA ALA A 734 24.12 -52.69 8.39
C ALA A 734 24.10 -51.44 7.49
N ALA A 735 25.19 -50.68 7.47
CA ALA A 735 25.32 -49.52 6.59
C ALA A 735 25.31 -49.93 5.10
N HIS A 736 25.99 -51.03 4.75
CA HIS A 736 25.98 -51.57 3.39
C HIS A 736 24.66 -52.25 3.01
N ALA A 737 23.95 -52.84 3.98
CA ALA A 737 22.67 -53.50 3.74
C ALA A 737 21.53 -52.51 3.44
N HIS A 738 21.57 -51.31 4.05
CA HIS A 738 20.48 -50.33 3.97
C HIS A 738 20.84 -49.05 3.21
N GLY A 739 22.13 -48.70 3.11
CA GLY A 739 22.59 -47.54 2.36
C GLY A 739 22.81 -47.82 0.87
N TYR A 740 22.74 -46.77 0.04
CA TYR A 740 23.14 -46.88 -1.36
C TYR A 740 24.67 -46.92 -1.50
N GLN A 741 25.18 -47.54 -2.56
CA GLN A 741 26.63 -47.75 -2.73
C GLN A 741 27.30 -46.66 -3.58
N THR A 742 26.96 -46.58 -4.87
CA THR A 742 27.57 -45.63 -5.82
C THR A 742 26.52 -44.69 -6.42
N THR A 743 25.51 -45.25 -7.07
CA THR A 743 24.40 -44.49 -7.67
C THR A 743 23.24 -44.42 -6.70
N LYS A 744 22.76 -43.22 -6.35
CA LYS A 744 21.55 -43.05 -5.54
C LYS A 744 20.31 -43.39 -6.40
N PRO A 745 19.34 -44.21 -5.94
CA PRO A 745 19.22 -44.87 -4.64
C PRO A 745 19.48 -46.40 -4.71
N ILE A 746 20.58 -46.86 -5.31
CA ILE A 746 20.87 -48.29 -5.54
C ILE A 746 21.87 -48.83 -4.51
N LYS A 747 21.49 -49.93 -3.84
CA LYS A 747 22.27 -50.66 -2.83
C LYS A 747 23.35 -51.54 -3.46
N ALA A 748 24.24 -52.09 -2.63
CA ALA A 748 25.36 -52.91 -3.09
C ALA A 748 24.92 -54.20 -3.80
N ASP A 749 23.75 -54.74 -3.46
CA ASP A 749 23.15 -55.93 -4.06
C ASP A 749 22.39 -55.66 -5.38
N GLY A 750 22.40 -54.41 -5.86
CA GLY A 750 21.71 -53.99 -7.08
C GLY A 750 20.22 -53.64 -6.89
N THR A 751 19.66 -53.80 -5.69
CA THR A 751 18.28 -53.41 -5.39
C THR A 751 18.18 -51.91 -5.04
N SER A 752 17.00 -51.33 -5.17
CA SER A 752 16.76 -49.95 -4.74
C SER A 752 16.58 -49.87 -3.23
N VAL A 753 16.99 -48.76 -2.61
CA VAL A 753 16.71 -48.45 -1.19
C VAL A 753 15.20 -48.42 -0.98
N THR A 754 14.72 -49.27 -0.08
CA THR A 754 13.30 -49.41 0.25
C THR A 754 12.91 -48.54 1.45
N HIS A 755 11.61 -48.41 1.69
CA HIS A 755 11.13 -47.75 2.91
C HIS A 755 11.65 -48.43 4.20
N ALA A 756 11.71 -49.76 4.22
CA ALA A 756 12.25 -50.50 5.36
C ALA A 756 13.74 -50.21 5.59
N ASP A 757 14.50 -49.98 4.51
CA ASP A 757 15.90 -49.54 4.62
C ASP A 757 15.98 -48.13 5.24
N CYS A 758 15.13 -47.18 4.82
CA CYS A 758 15.06 -45.85 5.41
C CYS A 758 14.71 -45.89 6.91
N VAL A 759 13.79 -46.77 7.31
CA VAL A 759 13.44 -47.03 8.72
C VAL A 759 14.66 -47.53 9.50
N ALA A 760 15.36 -48.53 8.98
CA ALA A 760 16.57 -49.07 9.59
C ALA A 760 17.66 -48.00 9.71
N VAL A 761 17.85 -47.17 8.68
CA VAL A 761 18.82 -46.07 8.71
C VAL A 761 18.48 -45.03 9.78
N ALA A 762 17.22 -44.61 9.89
CA ALA A 762 16.82 -43.64 10.92
C ALA A 762 16.94 -44.20 12.34
N ASN A 763 16.59 -45.48 12.54
CA ASN A 763 16.78 -46.16 13.82
C ASN A 763 18.27 -46.27 14.19
N GLY A 764 19.16 -46.51 13.22
CA GLY A 764 20.61 -46.48 13.45
C GLY A 764 21.14 -45.07 13.70
N ALA A 765 20.60 -44.06 13.02
CA ALA A 765 21.03 -42.68 13.18
C ALA A 765 20.64 -42.08 14.53
N TYR A 766 19.40 -42.33 14.98
CA TYR A 766 18.78 -41.65 16.12
C TYR A 766 18.36 -42.55 17.29
N GLY A 767 18.33 -43.87 17.12
CA GLY A 767 18.08 -44.81 18.21
C GLY A 767 19.20 -44.78 19.24
N GLY A 768 18.84 -44.92 20.52
CA GLY A 768 19.75 -44.91 21.67
C GLY A 768 20.29 -43.53 22.04
N ARG A 769 19.85 -42.46 21.37
CA ARG A 769 20.24 -41.09 21.70
C ARG A 769 19.43 -40.57 22.90
N VAL A 770 20.01 -40.71 24.09
CA VAL A 770 19.38 -40.31 25.37
C VAL A 770 18.98 -38.83 25.38
N GLN A 771 19.78 -37.94 24.77
CA GLN A 771 19.48 -36.51 24.66
C GLN A 771 18.24 -36.20 23.79
N LEU A 772 17.83 -37.13 22.92
CA LEU A 772 16.61 -37.04 22.12
C LEU A 772 15.42 -37.74 22.80
N GLY A 773 15.64 -38.40 23.93
CA GLY A 773 14.63 -39.22 24.62
C GLY A 773 14.23 -40.49 23.86
N ASN A 774 14.99 -40.90 22.84
CA ASN A 774 14.70 -42.07 22.03
C ASN A 774 15.16 -43.35 22.75
N GLY A 775 14.34 -44.40 22.68
CA GLY A 775 14.76 -45.77 22.98
C GLY A 775 15.86 -46.27 22.03
N ASP A 776 16.40 -47.45 22.28
CA ASP A 776 17.45 -48.06 21.47
C ASP A 776 17.04 -48.32 20.00
N TYR A 777 17.93 -48.92 19.20
CA TYR A 777 17.65 -49.23 17.80
C TYR A 777 16.36 -50.05 17.61
N ALA A 778 16.07 -51.00 18.50
CA ALA A 778 14.94 -51.92 18.39
C ALA A 778 13.60 -51.24 18.74
N SER A 779 13.62 -50.14 19.51
CA SER A 779 12.41 -49.37 19.86
C SER A 779 11.66 -48.79 18.65
N GLY A 780 12.35 -48.56 17.53
CA GLY A 780 11.78 -47.86 16.37
C GLY A 780 11.65 -46.34 16.56
N ASP A 781 12.08 -45.80 17.71
CA ASP A 781 11.94 -44.37 18.03
C ASP A 781 12.74 -43.48 17.05
N GLY A 782 13.86 -43.98 16.53
CA GLY A 782 14.68 -43.22 15.58
C GLY A 782 13.96 -42.88 14.28
N TRP A 783 13.18 -43.83 13.74
CA TRP A 783 12.29 -43.56 12.61
C TRP A 783 11.04 -42.80 13.06
N LYS A 784 10.39 -43.23 14.15
CA LYS A 784 9.11 -42.65 14.60
C LYS A 784 9.22 -41.14 14.85
N TYR A 785 10.29 -40.69 15.51
CA TYR A 785 10.55 -39.28 15.85
C TYR A 785 11.70 -38.67 15.02
N ARG A 786 11.82 -39.08 13.76
CA ARG A 786 12.73 -38.45 12.78
C ARG A 786 12.38 -36.97 12.52
N GLY A 787 13.27 -36.25 11.83
CA GLY A 787 13.06 -34.85 11.49
C GLY A 787 11.81 -34.62 10.66
N ARG A 788 10.92 -33.74 11.15
CA ARG A 788 9.74 -33.25 10.44
C ARG A 788 9.46 -31.77 10.71
N GLY A 789 8.66 -31.15 9.84
CA GLY A 789 8.24 -29.77 9.92
C GLY A 789 9.30 -28.76 9.42
N LEU A 790 9.00 -27.47 9.53
CA LEU A 790 9.85 -26.40 8.98
C LEU A 790 11.20 -26.25 9.70
N LYS A 791 11.30 -26.71 10.95
CA LYS A 791 12.53 -26.68 11.76
C LYS A 791 13.24 -28.04 11.85
N GLN A 792 12.67 -29.08 11.22
CA GLN A 792 13.13 -30.48 11.35
C GLN A 792 13.19 -30.90 12.84
N LEU A 793 12.03 -30.91 13.51
CA LEU A 793 11.90 -31.33 14.90
C LEU A 793 12.21 -32.83 15.02
N THR A 794 13.20 -33.20 15.82
CA THR A 794 13.74 -34.57 15.90
C THR A 794 13.84 -35.04 17.34
N GLY A 795 13.45 -36.28 17.63
CA GLY A 795 13.58 -36.94 18.93
C GLY A 795 12.32 -36.90 19.78
N ARG A 796 12.00 -38.03 20.43
CA ARG A 796 10.79 -38.21 21.25
C ARG A 796 10.59 -37.12 22.30
N ALA A 797 11.66 -36.71 22.98
CA ALA A 797 11.61 -35.66 23.99
C ALA A 797 11.14 -34.32 23.40
N ASN A 798 11.56 -33.99 22.17
CA ASN A 798 11.19 -32.75 21.51
C ASN A 798 9.73 -32.76 21.04
N TYR A 799 9.24 -33.89 20.52
CA TYR A 799 7.81 -34.05 20.18
C TYR A 799 6.92 -33.97 21.42
N ARG A 800 7.36 -34.53 22.57
CA ARG A 800 6.68 -34.37 23.86
C ARG A 800 6.63 -32.91 24.29
N SER A 801 7.76 -32.21 24.26
CA SER A 801 7.85 -30.80 24.64
C SER A 801 6.94 -29.93 23.75
N PHE A 802 6.92 -30.19 22.45
CA PHE A 802 6.01 -29.49 21.53
C PHE A 802 4.55 -29.78 21.88
N THR A 803 4.20 -31.03 22.18
CA THR A 803 2.83 -31.40 22.60
C THR A 803 2.40 -30.65 23.87
N THR A 804 3.26 -30.59 24.88
CA THR A 804 2.98 -29.86 26.12
C THR A 804 2.79 -28.37 25.86
N TRP A 805 3.69 -27.76 25.09
CA TRP A 805 3.60 -26.33 24.75
C TRP A 805 2.36 -26.03 23.91
N TYR A 806 2.03 -26.89 22.95
CA TYR A 806 0.85 -26.73 22.11
C TYR A 806 -0.44 -26.74 22.93
N ARG A 807 -0.58 -27.70 23.85
CA ARG A 807 -1.74 -27.79 24.74
C ARG A 807 -1.84 -26.63 25.73
N SER A 808 -0.71 -26.15 26.26
CA SER A 808 -0.71 -25.00 27.18
C SER A 808 -1.10 -23.68 26.50
N HIS A 809 -1.12 -23.64 25.16
CA HIS A 809 -1.51 -22.48 24.36
C HIS A 809 -2.74 -22.79 23.50
N SER A 810 -3.63 -23.68 23.97
CA SER A 810 -4.85 -24.07 23.25
C SER A 810 -5.80 -22.92 22.90
N SER A 811 -5.67 -21.76 23.55
CA SER A 811 -6.38 -20.53 23.18
C SER A 811 -6.02 -20.01 21.79
N GLU A 812 -4.82 -20.30 21.29
CA GLU A 812 -4.40 -19.92 19.94
C GLU A 812 -5.08 -20.78 18.88
N TRP A 813 -5.45 -22.02 19.20
CA TRP A 813 -6.11 -22.95 18.28
C TRP A 813 -7.37 -23.58 18.89
N PRO A 814 -8.45 -22.80 19.08
CA PRO A 814 -9.67 -23.30 19.69
C PRO A 814 -10.23 -24.50 18.93
N GLY A 815 -10.43 -25.62 19.62
CA GLY A 815 -10.98 -26.85 19.05
C GLY A 815 -9.98 -27.75 18.32
N ASP A 816 -8.68 -27.47 18.36
CA ASP A 816 -7.62 -28.30 17.78
C ASP A 816 -6.68 -28.83 18.88
N ASP A 817 -7.04 -29.95 19.53
CA ASP A 817 -6.18 -30.67 20.50
C ASP A 817 -5.49 -31.86 19.84
N GLN A 818 -4.16 -31.87 19.86
CA GLN A 818 -3.34 -32.89 19.20
C GLN A 818 -2.25 -33.41 20.14
N ASP A 819 -1.82 -34.65 19.90
CA ASP A 819 -0.70 -35.27 20.58
C ASP A 819 0.39 -35.63 19.57
N PHE A 820 1.44 -34.82 19.50
CA PHE A 820 2.52 -35.03 18.53
C PHE A 820 3.50 -36.13 18.97
N GLU A 821 3.52 -36.52 20.25
CA GLU A 821 4.27 -37.71 20.68
C GLU A 821 3.54 -38.99 20.26
N ALA A 822 2.21 -39.04 20.42
CA ALA A 822 1.41 -40.17 19.97
C ALA A 822 1.33 -40.25 18.43
N SER A 823 1.19 -39.10 17.76
CA SER A 823 0.96 -38.96 16.31
C SER A 823 1.99 -38.04 15.63
N PRO A 824 3.28 -38.42 15.56
CA PRO A 824 4.36 -37.56 15.06
C PRO A 824 4.26 -37.22 13.56
N ASP A 825 3.55 -38.03 12.76
CA ASP A 825 3.33 -37.76 11.33
C ASP A 825 2.48 -36.51 11.06
N LEU A 826 1.77 -35.98 12.07
CA LEU A 826 1.05 -34.72 11.96
C LEU A 826 1.97 -33.56 11.55
N LEU A 827 3.27 -33.59 11.89
CA LEU A 827 4.23 -32.55 11.54
C LEU A 827 4.56 -32.48 10.03
N VAL A 828 4.08 -33.43 9.22
CA VAL A 828 4.14 -33.33 7.74
C VAL A 828 3.06 -32.39 7.20
N GLN A 829 1.95 -32.19 7.93
CA GLN A 829 0.93 -31.21 7.56
C GLN A 829 1.47 -29.80 7.81
N LEU A 830 1.28 -28.89 6.83
CA LEU A 830 1.97 -27.61 6.82
C LEU A 830 1.59 -26.71 8.00
N LYS A 831 0.31 -26.69 8.41
CA LYS A 831 -0.09 -25.99 9.64
C LYS A 831 0.72 -26.43 10.88
N TYR A 832 0.92 -27.73 11.09
CA TYR A 832 1.68 -28.24 12.24
C TYR A 832 3.21 -28.11 12.02
N ALA A 833 3.67 -28.14 10.78
CA ALA A 833 5.05 -27.82 10.41
C ALA A 833 5.43 -26.37 10.78
N VAL A 834 4.51 -25.42 10.56
CA VAL A 834 4.65 -24.02 10.98
C VAL A 834 4.60 -23.89 12.49
N ARG A 835 3.58 -24.47 13.14
CA ARG A 835 3.43 -24.42 14.61
C ARG A 835 4.63 -24.98 15.35
N SER A 836 5.22 -26.08 14.88
CA SER A 836 6.42 -26.67 15.49
C SER A 836 7.66 -25.78 15.34
N ALA A 837 7.79 -25.05 14.23
CA ALA A 837 8.84 -24.05 14.06
C ALA A 837 8.60 -22.79 14.89
N GLY A 838 7.35 -22.33 14.99
CA GLY A 838 6.94 -21.25 15.90
C GLY A 838 7.22 -21.59 17.37
N PHE A 839 6.87 -22.81 17.80
CA PHE A 839 7.23 -23.36 19.10
C PHE A 839 8.73 -23.26 19.35
N PHE A 840 9.56 -23.83 18.45
CA PHE A 840 11.01 -23.84 18.66
C PHE A 840 11.58 -22.42 18.74
N TRP A 841 11.06 -21.50 17.91
CA TRP A 841 11.47 -20.10 17.87
C TRP A 841 11.15 -19.33 19.15
N VAL A 842 9.92 -19.47 19.66
CA VAL A 842 9.46 -18.77 20.87
C VAL A 842 10.05 -19.41 22.12
N PHE A 843 9.99 -20.73 22.23
CA PHE A 843 10.43 -21.48 23.42
C PHE A 843 11.92 -21.29 23.71
N ASN A 844 12.76 -21.15 22.68
CA ASN A 844 14.19 -20.88 22.84
C ASN A 844 14.54 -19.39 22.77
N GLU A 845 13.55 -18.49 22.85
CA GLU A 845 13.73 -17.03 22.86
C GLU A 845 14.56 -16.48 21.68
N LEU A 846 14.48 -17.13 20.52
CA LEU A 846 15.29 -16.76 19.35
C LEU A 846 14.94 -15.37 18.80
N HIS A 847 13.71 -14.92 19.02
CA HIS A 847 13.26 -13.56 18.73
C HIS A 847 14.06 -12.49 19.49
N LEU A 848 14.42 -12.73 20.76
CA LEU A 848 15.24 -11.79 21.54
C LEU A 848 16.68 -11.73 21.02
N LYS A 849 17.22 -12.85 20.54
CA LYS A 849 18.53 -12.87 19.87
C LYS A 849 18.49 -12.10 18.56
N ALA A 850 17.43 -12.29 17.78
CA ALA A 850 17.26 -11.58 16.51
C ALA A 850 17.25 -10.06 16.70
N ASP A 851 16.68 -9.55 17.80
CA ASP A 851 16.64 -8.11 18.10
C ASP A 851 18.02 -7.47 18.32
N ALA A 852 19.08 -8.27 18.52
CA ALA A 852 20.45 -7.78 18.65
C ALA A 852 21.06 -7.26 17.33
N GLY A 853 20.39 -7.45 16.18
CA GLY A 853 20.74 -6.79 14.93
C GLY A 853 20.89 -7.71 13.71
N ALA A 854 21.25 -7.09 12.58
CA ALA A 854 21.40 -7.72 11.28
C ALA A 854 22.85 -8.12 10.95
N THR A 855 23.53 -8.78 11.89
CA THR A 855 24.94 -9.18 11.73
C THR A 855 25.11 -10.69 11.67
N ASP A 856 26.19 -11.14 11.02
CA ASP A 856 26.59 -12.55 10.98
C ASP A 856 26.72 -13.18 12.38
N ALA A 857 27.23 -12.41 13.36
CA ALA A 857 27.37 -12.87 14.73
C ALA A 857 26.02 -13.20 15.38
N VAL A 858 24.98 -12.41 15.07
CA VAL A 858 23.61 -12.69 15.54
C VAL A 858 23.06 -13.95 14.87
N VAL A 859 23.26 -14.10 13.56
CA VAL A 859 22.88 -15.33 12.83
C VAL A 859 23.56 -16.56 13.41
N ASP A 860 24.86 -16.48 13.72
CA ASP A 860 25.62 -17.56 14.33
C ASP A 860 25.09 -17.89 15.73
N SER A 861 24.75 -16.88 16.55
CA SER A 861 24.18 -17.10 17.89
C SER A 861 22.81 -17.80 17.89
N ILE A 862 22.01 -17.58 16.84
CA ILE A 862 20.74 -18.29 16.62
C ILE A 862 21.03 -19.70 16.10
N THR A 863 21.99 -19.83 15.19
CA THR A 863 22.43 -21.11 14.62
C THR A 863 22.97 -22.04 15.71
N ASP A 864 23.63 -21.52 16.74
CA ASP A 864 24.14 -22.29 17.88
C ASP A 864 23.03 -23.04 18.62
N ILE A 865 21.83 -22.46 18.71
CA ILE A 865 20.68 -23.10 19.34
C ILE A 865 19.99 -24.04 18.35
N VAL A 866 19.84 -23.60 17.11
CA VAL A 866 19.17 -24.37 16.05
C VAL A 866 19.93 -25.67 15.74
N ASN A 867 21.24 -25.59 15.60
CA ASN A 867 22.15 -26.70 15.31
C ASN A 867 23.64 -26.28 15.50
N SER A 868 24.16 -26.33 16.74
CA SER A 868 25.52 -25.89 17.09
C SER A 868 26.65 -26.54 16.29
N GLY A 869 26.49 -27.81 15.92
CA GLY A 869 27.49 -28.60 15.18
C GLY A 869 27.41 -28.49 13.65
N THR A 870 26.61 -27.56 13.10
CA THR A 870 26.37 -27.51 11.65
C THR A 870 27.56 -26.99 10.84
N HIS A 871 27.78 -27.59 9.67
CA HIS A 871 28.66 -27.03 8.62
C HIS A 871 27.97 -25.95 7.77
N SER A 872 26.65 -25.77 7.92
CA SER A 872 25.83 -24.87 7.09
C SER A 872 25.78 -23.41 7.57
N ARG A 873 26.73 -22.97 8.40
CA ARG A 873 26.74 -21.60 8.96
C ARG A 873 26.85 -20.53 7.86
N ALA A 874 27.69 -20.79 6.86
CA ALA A 874 27.86 -19.90 5.72
C ALA A 874 26.54 -19.74 4.94
N ASP A 875 25.82 -20.85 4.72
CA ASP A 875 24.55 -20.86 3.97
C ASP A 875 23.44 -20.12 4.74
N ARG A 876 23.32 -20.32 6.06
CA ARG A 876 22.35 -19.59 6.90
C ARG A 876 22.60 -18.07 6.86
N LYS A 877 23.87 -17.65 6.89
CA LYS A 877 24.26 -16.24 6.73
C LYS A 877 23.93 -15.71 5.35
N ALA A 878 24.17 -16.48 4.29
CA ALA A 878 23.79 -16.11 2.93
C ALA A 878 22.28 -15.95 2.78
N ASN A 879 21.49 -16.90 3.31
CA ASN A 879 20.02 -16.81 3.32
C ASN A 879 19.56 -15.53 4.02
N PHE A 880 20.08 -15.24 5.23
CA PHE A 880 19.74 -14.02 5.96
C PHE A 880 20.03 -12.77 5.14
N ARG A 881 21.25 -12.65 4.57
CA ARG A 881 21.63 -11.47 3.78
C ARG A 881 20.72 -11.29 2.58
N ASN A 882 20.42 -12.36 1.84
CA ASN A 882 19.55 -12.31 0.67
C ASN A 882 18.13 -11.84 1.05
N ILE A 883 17.55 -12.39 2.12
CA ILE A 883 16.23 -11.98 2.61
C ILE A 883 16.25 -10.51 3.05
N TRP A 884 17.27 -10.13 3.84
CA TRP A 884 17.36 -8.80 4.46
C TRP A 884 17.65 -7.68 3.45
N SER A 885 18.50 -7.93 2.45
CA SER A 885 18.89 -6.94 1.45
C SER A 885 17.76 -6.67 0.45
N GLU A 886 17.06 -7.72 0.02
CA GLU A 886 15.95 -7.60 -0.94
C GLU A 886 14.71 -6.93 -0.32
N GLY A 887 14.58 -6.97 1.01
CA GLY A 887 13.59 -6.19 1.75
C GLY A 887 12.14 -6.64 1.57
N TYR A 888 11.87 -7.82 1.00
CA TYR A 888 10.51 -8.31 0.79
C TYR A 888 9.81 -8.74 2.09
N LEU A 889 10.53 -8.81 3.22
CA LEU A 889 9.98 -8.99 4.58
C LEU A 889 10.14 -7.73 5.44
N LYS A 890 10.26 -6.55 4.84
CA LYS A 890 10.27 -5.27 5.58
C LYS A 890 8.85 -4.75 5.72
#